data_AF-A0A1G8KFV2-F1
#
_entry.id   AF-A0A1G8KFV2-F1
#
_cell.length_a   1.000
_cell.length_b   1.000
_cell.length_c   1.000
_cell.angle_alpha   90.00
_cell.angle_beta   90.00
_cell.angle_gamma   90.00
#
_symmetry.space_group_name_H-M   'P 1'
#
loop_
_entity.id
_entity.type
_entity.pdbx_description
1 polymer ?
#
loop_
_entity_poly.entity_id
_entity_poly.type
_entity_poly.pdbx_seq_one_letter_code
_entity_poly.pdbx_strand_id
1 'polypeptide(L)'
;MPSKAKTGKKLVIVESPAKSKTIAKYLGEGFVVEASIGHIRDLPQPSDLPAELKKTSVGKFAVDIENDFKPYYVVSPDKKKKVAELKAQLKDADALYLATDGDREGEAIAWHLLEVLKPKVPVYRMTFGEITKEAIHRAMDNLRDVDSALVDAQETRRILDRLYGYEISPVLWRKVARGLSAGRVQSVVTRMVVDRERERMAFKAASYWDLTGQFGADSGSFKAKLAAVDGAKVASGRDFNDDGVLTSANAVHLDEQLASSLAAGLEKADFQVRSVDTKPYTRRPAAPFTTSTLQQEAGRKLRFSSKSTMQIAQRLYENGYITYMRTDSSALSDEAVTAARRQASELYGPEYVPQGARVYANKAANAQEAHEAIRPAGDSFRTPAQVAGQLSGDEFRLYELIWKRTVASQMADAKGSTATIRLGAVSADGRDAEFSASGTVITFPGFLAAYEEGKDESRGDDDSDEGRRLPNVAKGDALKASEIVAVGHETSPPPRYTEASLTAELEKRGIGRPSTYASTISTIQDRGYVRKQGSALVPSWIAFSVIRLLERHFTDYVDYEFTADMEGDLDKIANGQAVGAAWLKHFYYGEDSDPGLLSIVNNLGEIDARDINSVPIAEGITLRVGKFGPYLESSVPTVDAKTGEIVEAARANVPEDLAPDELTPAKAIELMETSAPEERVLGTDPHTGHTVVAKNGRYGAYVTEIIPEMTEEQLAALPVEYYKNGKPKPPKKPVKAKPRTGSLFKSMTVESVTLDEALALMSLPRVLGEDAEGTPITVQNGRFGPYLKKGTDSRSIGSEEEIFTITLDQALEIYSQPKQRGARAAVPPLAEFGPDPVSEKNIVVKEGRFGPYITDGVTNITVPRATPLEELTREKAIELLAEKRAKGPVKRTTTRKAPAKKAAAKK
;
A
#
# COMPACT_ATOMS: atom_id res chain seq x y z
N MET A 1 -24.64 2.18 54.38
CA MET A 1 -25.11 2.04 52.99
C MET A 1 -25.19 0.55 52.69
N PRO A 2 -26.38 -0.04 52.50
CA PRO A 2 -26.47 -1.46 52.14
C PRO A 2 -25.84 -1.66 50.75
N SER A 3 -25.02 -2.70 50.58
CA SER A 3 -24.45 -3.02 49.27
C SER A 3 -25.58 -3.30 48.29
N LYS A 4 -25.61 -2.60 47.15
CA LYS A 4 -26.48 -2.94 46.02
C LYS A 4 -26.39 -4.45 45.78
N ALA A 5 -27.53 -5.14 45.74
CA ALA A 5 -27.59 -6.56 45.42
C ALA A 5 -26.93 -6.78 44.04
N LYS A 6 -26.05 -7.78 43.95
CA LYS A 6 -25.42 -8.15 42.67
C LYS A 6 -26.51 -8.47 41.66
N THR A 7 -26.35 -7.98 40.43
CA THR A 7 -27.42 -8.00 39.42
C THR A 7 -27.69 -9.39 38.82
N GLY A 8 -26.87 -10.41 39.12
CA GLY A 8 -26.93 -11.71 38.47
C GLY A 8 -26.23 -11.75 37.11
N LYS A 9 -25.69 -10.61 36.62
CA LYS A 9 -25.22 -10.44 35.24
C LYS A 9 -23.71 -10.67 35.12
N LYS A 10 -23.30 -11.29 34.01
CA LYS A 10 -21.90 -11.56 33.65
C LYS A 10 -21.42 -10.49 32.66
N LEU A 11 -20.22 -9.94 32.85
CA LEU A 11 -19.63 -8.97 31.94
C LEU A 11 -18.78 -9.69 30.88
N VAL A 12 -19.00 -9.40 29.61
CA VAL A 12 -18.21 -9.89 28.48
C VAL A 12 -17.53 -8.69 27.82
N ILE A 13 -16.22 -8.77 27.61
CA ILE A 13 -15.45 -7.70 26.94
C ILE A 13 -14.87 -8.24 25.64
N VAL A 14 -15.16 -7.54 24.53
CA VAL A 14 -14.64 -7.80 23.17
C VAL A 14 -13.85 -6.59 22.68
N GLU A 15 -13.14 -6.67 21.54
CA GLU A 15 -12.36 -5.51 21.06
C GLU A 15 -13.22 -4.43 20.42
N SER A 16 -14.26 -4.80 19.68
CA SER A 16 -14.96 -3.87 18.80
C SER A 16 -16.47 -3.73 19.10
N PRO A 17 -17.05 -2.53 18.90
CA PRO A 17 -18.47 -2.32 19.12
C PRO A 17 -19.37 -3.18 18.23
N ALA A 18 -18.92 -3.55 17.02
CA ALA A 18 -19.67 -4.42 16.13
C ALA A 18 -19.79 -5.83 16.72
N LYS A 19 -18.68 -6.43 17.16
CA LYS A 19 -18.68 -7.73 17.86
C LYS A 19 -19.58 -7.71 19.08
N SER A 20 -19.52 -6.65 19.89
CA SER A 20 -20.33 -6.54 21.11
C SER A 20 -21.83 -6.64 20.78
N LYS A 21 -22.28 -5.92 19.74
CA LYS A 21 -23.68 -5.98 19.27
C LYS A 21 -24.06 -7.36 18.74
N THR A 22 -23.17 -8.03 18.01
CA THR A 22 -23.44 -9.35 17.44
C THR A 22 -23.52 -10.42 18.54
N ILE A 23 -22.52 -10.48 19.43
CA ILE A 23 -22.43 -11.48 20.50
C ILE A 23 -23.55 -11.29 21.54
N ALA A 24 -23.93 -10.04 21.85
CA ALA A 24 -25.04 -9.77 22.76
C ALA A 24 -26.37 -10.44 22.32
N LYS A 25 -26.59 -10.59 21.01
CA LYS A 25 -27.79 -11.26 20.46
C LYS A 25 -27.81 -12.76 20.76
N TYR A 26 -26.64 -13.38 20.95
CA TYR A 26 -26.52 -14.83 21.12
C TYR A 26 -26.49 -15.25 22.60
N LEU A 27 -25.92 -14.41 23.48
CA LEU A 27 -25.78 -14.73 24.91
C LEU A 27 -27.02 -14.43 25.77
N GLY A 28 -27.91 -13.52 25.32
CA GLY A 28 -29.16 -13.21 26.02
C GLY A 28 -29.02 -12.30 27.26
N GLU A 29 -30.11 -12.16 28.03
CA GLU A 29 -30.26 -11.12 29.08
C GLU A 29 -29.33 -11.25 30.29
N GLY A 30 -28.75 -12.45 30.51
CA GLY A 30 -27.82 -12.72 31.61
C GLY A 30 -26.41 -12.16 31.41
N PHE A 31 -26.13 -11.59 30.23
CA PHE A 31 -24.81 -11.05 29.88
C PHE A 31 -24.89 -9.57 29.51
N VAL A 32 -23.87 -8.82 29.92
CA VAL A 32 -23.59 -7.46 29.46
C VAL A 32 -22.35 -7.53 28.58
N VAL A 33 -22.47 -7.18 27.29
CA VAL A 33 -21.36 -7.29 26.33
C VAL A 33 -20.87 -5.90 25.95
N GLU A 34 -19.63 -5.56 26.34
CA GLU A 34 -18.98 -4.27 26.07
C GLU A 34 -17.77 -4.40 25.16
N ALA A 35 -17.39 -3.29 24.54
CA ALA A 35 -16.19 -3.19 23.71
C ALA A 35 -15.08 -2.38 24.40
N SER A 36 -13.84 -2.92 24.41
CA SER A 36 -12.64 -2.19 24.85
C SER A 36 -12.20 -1.10 23.85
N ILE A 37 -12.61 -1.24 22.59
CA ILE A 37 -12.19 -0.41 21.44
C ILE A 37 -10.69 -0.64 21.16
N GLY A 38 -10.30 -1.90 21.00
CA GLY A 38 -8.92 -2.35 20.76
C GLY A 38 -8.05 -2.33 22.02
N HIS A 39 -6.75 -2.11 21.83
CA HIS A 39 -5.78 -1.97 22.91
C HIS A 39 -6.13 -0.80 23.84
N ILE A 40 -6.07 -1.05 25.14
CA ILE A 40 -6.32 -0.04 26.19
C ILE A 40 -5.04 0.55 26.79
N ARG A 41 -3.91 -0.11 26.57
CA ARG A 41 -2.57 0.32 26.98
C ARG A 41 -1.61 0.22 25.80
N ASP A 42 -0.55 1.03 25.83
CA ASP A 42 0.62 0.89 24.98
C ASP A 42 1.84 1.50 25.70
N LEU A 43 3.02 1.26 25.15
CA LEU A 43 4.26 1.91 25.53
C LEU A 43 4.19 3.41 25.17
N PRO A 44 4.34 4.34 26.12
CA PRO A 44 4.32 5.77 25.84
C PRO A 44 5.49 6.19 24.94
N GLN A 45 5.37 7.38 24.36
CA GLN A 45 6.54 8.06 23.81
C GLN A 45 7.48 8.44 24.94
N PRO A 46 8.82 8.36 24.76
CA PRO A 46 9.77 8.80 25.78
C PRO A 46 9.54 10.24 26.26
N SER A 47 9.02 11.12 25.40
CA SER A 47 8.62 12.48 25.77
C SER A 47 7.54 12.54 26.84
N ASP A 48 6.67 11.53 26.89
CA ASP A 48 5.48 11.47 27.73
C ASP A 48 5.75 10.72 29.06
N LEU A 49 6.96 10.19 29.24
CA LEU A 49 7.37 9.56 30.49
C LEU A 49 7.45 10.58 31.65
N PRO A 50 7.14 10.15 32.89
CA PRO A 50 7.44 10.91 34.09
C PRO A 50 8.92 11.34 34.15
N ALA A 51 9.18 12.53 34.69
CA ALA A 51 10.55 13.11 34.72
C ALA A 51 11.56 12.22 35.46
N GLU A 52 11.11 11.52 36.51
CA GLU A 52 11.92 10.56 37.28
C GLU A 52 12.38 9.38 36.40
N LEU A 53 11.49 8.84 35.56
CA LEU A 53 11.77 7.67 34.70
C LEU A 53 12.60 8.03 33.46
N LYS A 54 12.64 9.30 33.05
CA LYS A 54 13.47 9.74 31.91
C LYS A 54 14.97 9.58 32.17
N LYS A 55 15.38 9.47 33.43
CA LYS A 55 16.79 9.34 33.84
C LYS A 55 17.21 7.89 34.14
N THR A 56 16.30 6.92 34.01
CA THR A 56 16.58 5.50 34.23
C THR A 56 16.72 4.75 32.89
N SER A 57 17.00 3.45 32.95
CA SER A 57 16.99 2.50 31.81
C SER A 57 15.70 2.58 30.96
N VAL A 58 14.57 2.90 31.59
CA VAL A 58 13.26 3.08 30.94
C VAL A 58 13.22 4.30 30.02
N GLY A 59 14.03 5.33 30.28
CA GLY A 59 13.90 6.66 29.70
C GLY A 59 14.03 6.71 28.19
N LYS A 60 14.78 5.79 27.57
CA LYS A 60 15.02 5.77 26.11
C LYS A 60 13.88 5.08 25.35
N PHE A 61 13.34 3.99 25.89
CA PHE A 61 12.43 3.10 25.15
C PHE A 61 11.04 2.96 25.77
N ALA A 62 10.81 3.50 26.96
CA ALA A 62 9.73 3.09 27.86
C ALA A 62 9.77 1.57 28.19
N VAL A 63 10.97 1.00 28.15
CA VAL A 63 11.26 -0.41 28.44
C VAL A 63 12.48 -0.45 29.33
N ASP A 64 12.42 -1.16 30.45
CA ASP A 64 13.52 -1.32 31.39
C ASP A 64 14.49 -2.39 30.89
N ILE A 65 15.47 -1.97 30.09
CA ILE A 65 16.48 -2.87 29.49
C ILE A 65 17.43 -3.51 30.53
N GLU A 66 17.48 -2.99 31.76
CA GLU A 66 18.33 -3.53 32.84
C GLU A 66 17.60 -4.58 33.69
N ASN A 67 16.26 -4.60 33.66
CA ASN A 67 15.43 -5.50 34.47
C ASN A 67 14.53 -6.35 33.58
N ASP A 68 15.13 -7.27 32.83
CA ASP A 68 14.46 -8.25 31.97
C ASP A 68 13.53 -7.63 30.91
N PHE A 69 13.89 -6.46 30.38
CA PHE A 69 13.12 -5.74 29.37
C PHE A 69 11.68 -5.44 29.79
N LYS A 70 11.42 -5.22 31.08
CA LYS A 70 10.06 -4.94 31.58
C LYS A 70 9.48 -3.69 30.92
N PRO A 71 8.32 -3.78 30.22
CA PRO A 71 7.71 -2.64 29.58
C PRO A 71 6.99 -1.72 30.57
N TYR A 72 7.09 -0.42 30.36
CA TYR A 72 6.29 0.57 31.08
C TYR A 72 5.02 0.92 30.28
N TYR A 73 3.94 0.19 30.53
CA TYR A 73 2.66 0.44 29.89
C TYR A 73 1.87 1.56 30.56
N VAL A 74 1.24 2.42 29.75
CA VAL A 74 0.28 3.43 30.21
C VAL A 74 -1.07 3.23 29.55
N VAL A 75 -2.15 3.57 30.25
CA VAL A 75 -3.48 3.64 29.64
C VAL A 75 -3.51 4.80 28.65
N SER A 76 -3.81 4.49 27.40
CA SER A 76 -3.88 5.49 26.32
C SER A 76 -4.87 6.60 26.68
N PRO A 77 -4.55 7.89 26.46
CA PRO A 77 -5.38 9.01 26.90
C PRO A 77 -6.84 8.93 26.44
N ASP A 78 -7.07 8.48 25.22
CA ASP A 78 -8.39 8.30 24.60
C ASP A 78 -9.18 7.10 25.18
N LYS A 79 -8.51 6.17 25.87
CA LYS A 79 -9.11 4.96 26.46
C LYS A 79 -9.46 5.10 27.93
N LYS A 80 -8.97 6.14 28.62
CA LYS A 80 -9.22 6.36 30.06
C LYS A 80 -10.70 6.33 30.44
N LYS A 81 -11.56 6.98 29.64
CA LYS A 81 -13.01 6.99 29.87
C LYS A 81 -13.60 5.58 29.77
N LYS A 82 -13.25 4.83 28.72
CA LYS A 82 -13.75 3.47 28.51
C LYS A 82 -13.26 2.53 29.62
N VAL A 83 -12.01 2.64 30.07
CA VAL A 83 -11.50 1.88 31.22
C VAL A 83 -12.30 2.17 32.49
N ALA A 84 -12.66 3.44 32.75
CA ALA A 84 -13.48 3.80 33.90
C ALA A 84 -14.90 3.20 33.81
N GLU A 85 -15.51 3.21 32.61
CA GLU A 85 -16.80 2.56 32.35
C GLU A 85 -16.75 1.06 32.62
N LEU A 86 -15.74 0.36 32.08
CA LEU A 86 -15.54 -1.09 32.30
C LEU A 86 -15.33 -1.43 33.78
N LYS A 87 -14.53 -0.63 34.50
CA LYS A 87 -14.36 -0.78 35.96
C LYS A 87 -15.66 -0.58 36.73
N ALA A 88 -16.52 0.33 36.30
CA ALA A 88 -17.80 0.56 36.94
C ALA A 88 -18.73 -0.66 36.75
N GLN A 89 -18.85 -1.17 35.52
CA GLN A 89 -19.68 -2.33 35.24
C GLN A 89 -19.17 -3.61 35.92
N LEU A 90 -17.85 -3.81 35.97
CA LEU A 90 -17.24 -4.97 36.61
C LEU A 90 -17.54 -5.06 38.12
N LYS A 91 -17.82 -3.95 38.80
CA LYS A 91 -18.19 -3.96 40.24
C LYS A 91 -19.53 -4.66 40.50
N ASP A 92 -20.45 -4.59 39.53
CA ASP A 92 -21.82 -5.10 39.65
C ASP A 92 -21.99 -6.48 38.97
N ALA A 93 -20.93 -7.02 38.37
CA ALA A 93 -20.91 -8.28 37.63
C ALA A 93 -20.51 -9.48 38.52
N ASP A 94 -21.01 -10.66 38.20
CA ASP A 94 -20.69 -11.91 38.92
C ASP A 94 -19.47 -12.63 38.36
N ALA A 95 -19.16 -12.43 37.09
CA ALA A 95 -17.99 -12.97 36.40
C ALA A 95 -17.59 -12.07 35.22
N LEU A 96 -16.34 -12.18 34.79
CA LEU A 96 -15.77 -11.49 33.64
C LEU A 96 -15.37 -12.51 32.56
N TYR A 97 -15.83 -12.29 31.33
CA TYR A 97 -15.44 -13.07 30.15
C TYR A 97 -14.62 -12.18 29.22
N LEU A 98 -13.39 -12.56 28.96
CA LEU A 98 -12.50 -11.91 28.01
C LEU A 98 -12.64 -12.61 26.65
N ALA A 99 -13.37 -11.96 25.75
CA ALA A 99 -13.85 -12.50 24.48
C ALA A 99 -13.15 -11.85 23.28
N THR A 100 -11.85 -11.60 23.42
CA THR A 100 -10.99 -11.12 22.34
C THR A 100 -10.65 -12.25 21.35
N ASP A 101 -10.15 -11.90 20.17
CA ASP A 101 -9.69 -12.81 19.13
C ASP A 101 -8.64 -13.78 19.66
N GLY A 102 -8.57 -14.97 19.09
CA GLY A 102 -7.70 -16.06 19.54
C GLY A 102 -6.23 -15.92 19.16
N ASP A 103 -5.82 -14.81 18.52
CA ASP A 103 -4.42 -14.57 18.18
C ASP A 103 -3.64 -13.93 19.35
N ARG A 104 -2.30 -13.86 19.21
CA ARG A 104 -1.40 -13.24 20.19
C ARG A 104 -1.77 -11.78 20.51
N GLU A 105 -2.33 -11.04 19.55
CA GLU A 105 -2.78 -9.65 19.77
C GLU A 105 -4.03 -9.60 20.66
N GLY A 106 -5.03 -10.44 20.37
CA GLY A 106 -6.22 -10.57 21.20
C GLY A 106 -5.90 -11.08 22.60
N GLU A 107 -4.92 -11.97 22.74
CA GLU A 107 -4.45 -12.45 24.04
C GLU A 107 -3.78 -11.33 24.86
N ALA A 108 -2.93 -10.51 24.23
CA ALA A 108 -2.34 -9.34 24.87
C ALA A 108 -3.38 -8.29 25.30
N ILE A 109 -4.44 -8.09 24.51
CA ILE A 109 -5.57 -7.21 24.90
C ILE A 109 -6.28 -7.78 26.13
N ALA A 110 -6.56 -9.08 26.17
CA ALA A 110 -7.17 -9.76 27.31
C ALA A 110 -6.30 -9.59 28.57
N TRP A 111 -4.99 -9.81 28.45
CA TRP A 111 -4.04 -9.61 29.54
C TRP A 111 -3.98 -8.16 30.02
N HIS A 112 -3.93 -7.18 29.10
CA HIS A 112 -3.99 -5.77 29.45
C HIS A 112 -5.27 -5.38 30.19
N LEU A 113 -6.42 -5.95 29.80
CA LEU A 113 -7.69 -5.78 30.52
C LEU A 113 -7.60 -6.34 31.94
N LEU A 114 -7.06 -7.54 32.11
CA LEU A 114 -6.86 -8.17 33.42
C LEU A 114 -6.02 -7.26 34.35
N GLU A 115 -4.86 -6.82 33.86
CA GLU A 115 -3.91 -5.97 34.60
C GLU A 115 -4.49 -4.61 35.01
N VAL A 116 -5.28 -4.00 34.13
CA VAL A 116 -5.86 -2.65 34.36
C VAL A 116 -7.11 -2.73 35.23
N LEU A 117 -7.99 -3.71 34.97
CA LEU A 117 -9.27 -3.84 35.64
C LEU A 117 -9.13 -4.45 37.04
N LYS A 118 -8.16 -5.36 37.24
CA LYS A 118 -7.92 -6.08 38.50
C LYS A 118 -9.21 -6.70 39.09
N PRO A 119 -9.87 -7.59 38.33
CA PRO A 119 -11.13 -8.20 38.72
C PRO A 119 -11.02 -8.93 40.07
N LYS A 120 -12.10 -8.87 40.85
CA LYS A 120 -12.28 -9.62 42.11
C LYS A 120 -13.36 -10.71 41.99
N VAL A 121 -13.68 -11.06 40.75
CA VAL A 121 -14.69 -12.03 40.34
C VAL A 121 -14.01 -13.07 39.44
N PRO A 122 -14.59 -14.27 39.25
CA PRO A 122 -14.06 -15.25 38.31
C PRO A 122 -13.86 -14.63 36.92
N VAL A 123 -12.73 -14.94 36.30
CA VAL A 123 -12.36 -14.48 34.95
C VAL A 123 -12.25 -15.70 34.07
N TYR A 124 -12.82 -15.61 32.87
CA TYR A 124 -12.78 -16.67 31.87
C TYR A 124 -12.30 -16.10 30.54
N ARG A 125 -11.41 -16.81 29.87
CA ARG A 125 -11.01 -16.52 28.49
C ARG A 125 -11.90 -17.32 27.54
N MET A 126 -12.57 -16.61 26.62
CA MET A 126 -13.49 -17.20 25.63
C MET A 126 -12.99 -16.87 24.22
N THR A 127 -12.60 -17.88 23.44
CA THR A 127 -12.14 -17.75 22.05
C THR A 127 -13.10 -18.43 21.08
N PHE A 128 -13.20 -17.90 19.86
CA PHE A 128 -14.02 -18.47 18.80
C PHE A 128 -13.42 -18.12 17.43
N GLY A 129 -13.50 -19.05 16.47
CA GLY A 129 -13.04 -18.84 15.09
C GLY A 129 -14.06 -18.13 14.19
N GLU A 130 -15.30 -18.00 14.65
CA GLU A 130 -16.42 -17.35 13.95
C GLU A 130 -17.47 -16.83 14.94
N ILE A 131 -18.31 -15.88 14.49
CA ILE A 131 -19.31 -15.22 15.33
C ILE A 131 -20.71 -15.69 14.94
N THR A 132 -21.03 -16.93 15.31
CA THR A 132 -22.36 -17.56 15.14
C THR A 132 -22.94 -17.96 16.49
N LYS A 133 -24.24 -18.22 16.55
CA LYS A 133 -24.89 -18.65 17.79
C LYS A 133 -24.26 -19.95 18.31
N GLU A 134 -24.05 -20.89 17.40
CA GLU A 134 -23.50 -22.22 17.66
C GLU A 134 -22.05 -22.13 18.14
N ALA A 135 -21.22 -21.32 17.47
CA ALA A 135 -19.82 -21.15 17.85
C ALA A 135 -19.66 -20.46 19.22
N ILE A 136 -20.49 -19.47 19.53
CA ILE A 136 -20.47 -18.81 20.84
C ILE A 136 -20.91 -19.77 21.96
N HIS A 137 -21.90 -20.63 21.71
CA HIS A 137 -22.27 -21.66 22.69
C HIS A 137 -21.14 -22.70 22.87
N ARG A 138 -20.54 -23.20 21.78
CA ARG A 138 -19.37 -24.11 21.85
C ARG A 138 -18.20 -23.48 22.62
N ALA A 139 -17.97 -22.18 22.46
CA ALA A 139 -16.92 -21.45 23.18
C ALA A 139 -17.18 -21.35 24.69
N MET A 140 -18.44 -21.31 25.12
CA MET A 140 -18.83 -21.30 26.53
C MET A 140 -18.55 -22.62 27.23
N ASP A 141 -18.49 -23.73 26.49
CA ASP A 141 -18.16 -25.05 27.02
C ASP A 141 -16.64 -25.30 27.07
N ASN A 142 -15.84 -24.42 26.46
CA ASN A 142 -14.38 -24.53 26.32
C ASN A 142 -13.65 -23.28 26.83
N LEU A 143 -14.01 -22.84 28.04
CA LEU A 143 -13.36 -21.69 28.69
C LEU A 143 -11.97 -22.08 29.17
N ARG A 144 -11.03 -21.15 29.05
CA ARG A 144 -9.64 -21.31 29.53
C ARG A 144 -9.18 -20.09 30.33
N ASP A 145 -7.95 -20.14 30.81
CA ASP A 145 -7.24 -18.97 31.34
C ASP A 145 -6.53 -18.21 30.20
N VAL A 146 -6.08 -16.99 30.50
CA VAL A 146 -5.22 -16.21 29.60
C VAL A 146 -3.89 -16.94 29.44
N ASP A 147 -3.46 -17.13 28.20
CA ASP A 147 -2.23 -17.82 27.85
C ASP A 147 -1.04 -16.86 27.97
N SER A 148 -0.19 -17.11 28.96
CA SER A 148 0.99 -16.28 29.22
C SER A 148 2.05 -16.38 28.13
N ALA A 149 2.16 -17.50 27.41
CA ALA A 149 3.16 -17.68 26.35
C ALA A 149 2.80 -16.84 25.12
N LEU A 150 1.51 -16.80 24.75
CA LEU A 150 1.00 -15.91 23.71
C LEU A 150 1.18 -14.43 24.05
N VAL A 151 0.97 -14.06 25.33
CA VAL A 151 1.21 -12.69 25.81
C VAL A 151 2.70 -12.34 25.74
N ASP A 152 3.58 -13.22 26.21
CA ASP A 152 5.04 -13.03 26.16
C ASP A 152 5.53 -12.86 24.71
N ALA A 153 5.03 -13.65 23.77
CA ALA A 153 5.38 -13.52 22.36
C ALA A 153 4.94 -12.16 21.77
N GLN A 154 3.75 -11.67 22.15
CA GLN A 154 3.27 -10.36 21.68
C GLN A 154 4.07 -9.21 22.31
N GLU A 155 4.34 -9.28 23.62
CA GLU A 155 5.13 -8.29 24.35
C GLU A 155 6.58 -8.25 23.83
N THR A 156 7.18 -9.42 23.61
CA THR A 156 8.50 -9.57 23.01
C THR A 156 8.56 -8.90 21.63
N ARG A 157 7.60 -9.19 20.75
CA ARG A 157 7.49 -8.53 19.44
C ARG A 157 7.38 -7.01 19.59
N ARG A 158 6.55 -6.53 20.52
CA ARG A 158 6.31 -5.11 20.75
C ARG A 158 7.56 -4.37 21.22
N ILE A 159 8.36 -5.00 22.08
CA ILE A 159 9.63 -4.48 22.60
C ILE A 159 10.71 -4.55 21.53
N LEU A 160 10.82 -5.67 20.82
CA LEU A 160 11.73 -5.84 19.69
C LEU A 160 11.57 -4.71 18.66
N ASP A 161 10.34 -4.46 18.21
CA ASP A 161 10.05 -3.40 17.23
C ASP A 161 10.35 -2.00 17.81
N ARG A 162 10.22 -1.83 19.13
CA ARG A 162 10.59 -0.59 19.85
C ARG A 162 12.11 -0.39 19.86
N LEU A 163 12.90 -1.40 20.22
CA LEU A 163 14.36 -1.34 20.24
C LEU A 163 14.91 -1.07 18.83
N TYR A 164 14.49 -1.88 17.86
CA TYR A 164 14.90 -1.73 16.46
C TYR A 164 14.63 -0.32 15.93
N GLY A 165 13.40 0.16 16.10
CA GLY A 165 12.98 1.47 15.60
C GLY A 165 13.75 2.63 16.23
N TYR A 166 13.96 2.60 17.55
CA TYR A 166 14.60 3.70 18.29
C TYR A 166 16.12 3.70 18.17
N GLU A 167 16.75 2.56 17.89
CA GLU A 167 18.19 2.52 17.63
C GLU A 167 18.56 2.90 16.20
N ILE A 168 17.83 2.37 15.21
CA ILE A 168 18.25 2.51 13.80
C ILE A 168 17.70 3.80 13.17
N SER A 169 16.48 4.25 13.51
CA SER A 169 15.89 5.44 12.88
C SER A 169 16.70 6.73 13.07
N PRO A 170 17.32 7.00 14.25
CA PRO A 170 18.21 8.16 14.41
C PRO A 170 19.44 8.14 13.51
N VAL A 171 19.92 6.96 13.10
CA VAL A 171 21.02 6.83 12.13
C VAL A 171 20.53 7.27 10.75
N LEU A 172 19.36 6.79 10.32
CA LEU A 172 18.73 7.21 9.06
C LEU A 172 18.49 8.73 9.00
N TRP A 173 18.08 9.34 10.11
CA TRP A 173 17.85 10.79 10.18
C TRP A 173 19.11 11.62 9.97
N ARG A 174 20.23 11.14 10.51
CA ARG A 174 21.52 11.82 10.42
C ARG A 174 22.18 11.61 9.06
N LYS A 175 21.96 10.45 8.43
CA LYS A 175 22.72 10.01 7.26
C LYS A 175 21.95 10.01 5.94
N VAL A 176 20.63 10.04 5.97
CA VAL A 176 19.76 10.04 4.77
C VAL A 176 18.80 11.23 4.82
N ALA A 177 17.74 11.16 5.63
CA ALA A 177 16.77 12.24 5.76
C ALA A 177 15.99 12.17 7.09
N ARG A 178 15.61 13.34 7.62
CA ARG A 178 14.78 13.43 8.84
C ARG A 178 13.38 12.86 8.59
N GLY A 179 12.82 12.21 9.61
CA GLY A 179 11.46 11.65 9.56
C GLY A 179 11.38 10.26 8.93
N LEU A 180 12.49 9.73 8.42
CA LEU A 180 12.59 8.33 8.01
C LEU A 180 12.46 7.40 9.20
N SER A 181 12.26 6.11 8.93
CA SER A 181 12.10 5.16 10.02
C SER A 181 12.42 3.77 9.56
N ALA A 182 13.16 3.08 10.42
CA ALA A 182 13.53 1.69 10.25
C ALA A 182 12.53 0.82 11.03
N GLY A 183 12.20 -0.33 10.47
CA GLY A 183 11.43 -1.36 11.16
C GLY A 183 11.84 -2.70 10.61
N ARG A 184 11.99 -3.70 11.46
CA ARG A 184 12.49 -5.04 11.12
C ARG A 184 11.88 -5.59 9.83
N VAL A 185 10.56 -5.80 9.81
CA VAL A 185 9.86 -6.31 8.63
C VAL A 185 9.81 -5.26 7.51
N GLN A 186 9.55 -4.00 7.84
CA GLN A 186 9.43 -2.91 6.86
C GLN A 186 10.69 -2.71 6.01
N SER A 187 11.87 -2.71 6.63
CA SER A 187 13.15 -2.51 5.95
C SER A 187 13.41 -3.65 4.96
N VAL A 188 13.10 -4.88 5.35
CA VAL A 188 13.24 -6.07 4.51
C VAL A 188 12.27 -6.06 3.33
N VAL A 189 11.01 -5.69 3.55
CA VAL A 189 10.04 -5.56 2.45
C VAL A 189 10.43 -4.42 1.50
N THR A 190 10.98 -3.33 2.03
CA THR A 190 11.54 -2.26 1.20
C THR A 190 12.74 -2.76 0.38
N ARG A 191 13.61 -3.59 0.99
CA ARG A 191 14.74 -4.23 0.32
C ARG A 191 14.27 -5.11 -0.84
N MET A 192 13.24 -5.94 -0.67
CA MET A 192 12.71 -6.78 -1.75
C MET A 192 12.30 -5.96 -2.99
N VAL A 193 11.63 -4.82 -2.78
CA VAL A 193 11.21 -3.95 -3.88
C VAL A 193 12.43 -3.26 -4.52
N VAL A 194 13.42 -2.87 -3.73
CA VAL A 194 14.70 -2.30 -4.23
C VAL A 194 15.51 -3.35 -5.01
N ASP A 195 15.59 -4.59 -4.53
CA ASP A 195 16.33 -5.67 -5.18
C ASP A 195 15.70 -6.02 -6.54
N ARG A 196 14.36 -6.13 -6.61
CA ARG A 196 13.66 -6.29 -7.89
C ARG A 196 13.95 -5.13 -8.84
N GLU A 197 14.03 -3.90 -8.35
CA GLU A 197 14.34 -2.76 -9.20
C GLU A 197 15.81 -2.77 -9.65
N ARG A 198 16.75 -3.23 -8.81
CA ARG A 198 18.15 -3.45 -9.20
C ARG A 198 18.28 -4.51 -10.29
N GLU A 199 17.54 -5.62 -10.18
CA GLU A 199 17.45 -6.65 -11.24
C GLU A 199 17.00 -6.02 -12.57
N ARG A 200 15.97 -5.17 -12.54
CA ARG A 200 15.46 -4.47 -13.74
C ARG A 200 16.45 -3.44 -14.29
N MET A 201 17.15 -2.70 -13.43
CA MET A 201 18.17 -1.72 -13.84
C MET A 201 19.39 -2.39 -14.48
N ALA A 202 19.74 -3.60 -14.04
CA ALA A 202 20.86 -4.37 -14.59
C ALA A 202 20.49 -5.19 -15.84
N PHE A 203 19.20 -5.38 -16.09
CA PHE A 203 18.69 -6.20 -17.17
C PHE A 203 19.10 -5.68 -18.55
N LYS A 204 19.54 -6.60 -19.41
CA LYS A 204 19.85 -6.34 -20.82
C LYS A 204 18.91 -7.15 -21.68
N ALA A 205 18.15 -6.47 -22.54
CA ALA A 205 17.25 -7.13 -23.46
C ALA A 205 18.03 -7.90 -24.54
N ALA A 206 17.57 -9.11 -24.84
CA ALA A 206 17.96 -9.87 -26.02
C ALA A 206 16.80 -9.86 -27.03
N SER A 207 17.11 -9.59 -28.29
CA SER A 207 16.18 -9.80 -29.41
C SER A 207 16.22 -11.26 -29.82
N TYR A 208 15.06 -11.85 -30.09
CA TYR A 208 14.93 -13.19 -30.65
C TYR A 208 13.73 -13.23 -31.59
N TRP A 209 13.81 -14.08 -32.62
CA TRP A 209 12.77 -14.21 -33.62
C TRP A 209 12.21 -15.62 -33.66
N ASP A 210 10.94 -15.73 -34.02
CA ASP A 210 10.29 -16.99 -34.41
C ASP A 210 9.46 -16.78 -35.68
N LEU A 211 8.78 -17.83 -36.13
CA LEU A 211 7.78 -17.73 -37.18
C LEU A 211 6.40 -18.11 -36.65
N THR A 212 5.38 -17.39 -37.08
CA THR A 212 3.98 -17.81 -36.94
C THR A 212 3.43 -18.18 -38.32
N GLY A 213 2.87 -19.37 -38.45
CA GLY A 213 2.23 -19.84 -39.67
C GLY A 213 0.73 -20.08 -39.48
N GLN A 214 -0.05 -19.78 -40.51
CA GLN A 214 -1.46 -20.13 -40.62
C GLN A 214 -1.60 -21.32 -41.58
N PHE A 215 -2.10 -22.45 -41.09
CA PHE A 215 -2.16 -23.70 -41.82
C PHE A 215 -3.61 -24.12 -42.05
N GLY A 216 -3.95 -24.51 -43.27
CA GLY A 216 -5.26 -25.06 -43.64
C GLY A 216 -5.25 -26.58 -43.69
N ALA A 217 -6.25 -27.19 -43.05
CA ALA A 217 -6.62 -28.59 -43.16
C ALA A 217 -8.08 -28.69 -43.65
N ASP A 218 -8.52 -29.87 -44.10
CA ASP A 218 -9.89 -30.10 -44.57
C ASP A 218 -10.96 -29.78 -43.50
N SER A 219 -10.62 -29.95 -42.22
CA SER A 219 -11.50 -29.71 -41.08
C SER A 219 -11.42 -28.29 -40.50
N GLY A 220 -10.61 -27.41 -41.08
CA GLY A 220 -10.44 -26.01 -40.66
C GLY A 220 -8.99 -25.53 -40.72
N SER A 221 -8.76 -24.27 -40.35
CA SER A 221 -7.42 -23.69 -40.30
C SER A 221 -6.98 -23.39 -38.86
N PHE A 222 -5.66 -23.38 -38.62
CA PHE A 222 -5.09 -23.13 -37.31
C PHE A 222 -3.73 -22.42 -37.39
N LYS A 223 -3.36 -21.75 -36.30
CA LYS A 223 -2.05 -21.12 -36.15
C LYS A 223 -1.08 -22.06 -35.46
N ALA A 224 0.16 -22.10 -35.93
CA ALA A 224 1.25 -22.81 -35.28
C ALA A 224 2.50 -21.91 -35.25
N LYS A 225 3.35 -22.10 -34.24
CA LYS A 225 4.60 -21.36 -34.09
C LYS A 225 5.79 -22.25 -34.41
N LEU A 226 6.85 -21.68 -34.97
CA LEU A 226 8.09 -22.40 -35.21
C LEU A 226 8.67 -22.88 -33.88
N ALA A 227 8.89 -24.18 -33.77
CA ALA A 227 9.39 -24.83 -32.57
C ALA A 227 10.83 -25.32 -32.73
N ALA A 228 11.22 -25.75 -33.93
CA ALA A 228 12.57 -26.22 -34.22
C ALA A 228 13.00 -25.95 -35.68
N VAL A 229 14.31 -25.85 -35.87
CA VAL A 229 14.98 -25.79 -37.17
C VAL A 229 16.11 -26.82 -37.16
N ASP A 230 16.16 -27.68 -38.19
CA ASP A 230 17.15 -28.75 -38.32
C ASP A 230 17.26 -29.66 -37.07
N GLY A 231 16.11 -29.89 -36.42
CA GLY A 231 15.99 -30.69 -35.19
C GLY A 231 16.39 -29.97 -33.90
N ALA A 232 16.89 -28.74 -33.97
CA ALA A 232 17.26 -27.93 -32.82
C ALA A 232 16.15 -26.94 -32.44
N LYS A 233 15.86 -26.79 -31.15
CA LYS A 233 14.76 -25.96 -30.64
C LYS A 233 15.02 -24.48 -30.98
N VAL A 234 14.02 -23.74 -31.44
CA VAL A 234 14.13 -22.28 -31.59
C VAL A 234 14.17 -21.61 -30.21
N ALA A 235 15.11 -20.69 -30.01
CA ALA A 235 15.27 -19.94 -28.77
C ALA A 235 14.04 -19.07 -28.51
N SER A 236 13.57 -19.09 -27.27
CA SER A 236 12.47 -18.26 -26.76
C SER A 236 12.98 -17.35 -25.65
N GLY A 237 12.17 -16.41 -25.17
CA GLY A 237 12.59 -15.48 -24.11
C GLY A 237 13.05 -16.14 -22.80
N ARG A 238 12.69 -17.41 -22.56
CA ARG A 238 13.12 -18.20 -21.39
C ARG A 238 14.53 -18.80 -21.54
N ASP A 239 15.07 -18.79 -22.75
CA ASP A 239 16.38 -19.35 -23.06
C ASP A 239 17.51 -18.31 -22.85
N PHE A 240 17.18 -17.07 -22.46
CA PHE A 240 18.13 -15.98 -22.18
C PHE A 240 18.19 -15.66 -20.69
N ASN A 241 19.40 -15.38 -20.18
CA ASN A 241 19.56 -14.85 -18.83
C ASN A 241 19.31 -13.33 -18.77
N ASP A 242 19.54 -12.70 -17.61
CA ASP A 242 19.31 -11.26 -17.41
C ASP A 242 20.35 -10.37 -18.10
N ASP A 243 21.48 -10.93 -18.55
CA ASP A 243 22.49 -10.25 -19.35
C ASP A 243 22.19 -10.32 -20.87
N GLY A 244 21.06 -10.91 -21.26
CA GLY A 244 20.68 -11.10 -22.65
C GLY A 244 21.49 -12.21 -23.37
N VAL A 245 22.16 -13.08 -22.61
CA VAL A 245 22.97 -14.18 -23.15
C VAL A 245 22.14 -15.44 -23.24
N LEU A 246 22.19 -16.10 -24.40
CA LEU A 246 21.57 -17.40 -24.61
C LEU A 246 22.22 -18.46 -23.71
N THR A 247 21.40 -19.13 -22.90
CA THR A 247 21.84 -20.16 -21.94
C THR A 247 21.60 -21.59 -22.42
N SER A 248 20.67 -21.78 -23.35
CA SER A 248 20.33 -23.08 -23.90
C SER A 248 21.32 -23.50 -24.99
N ALA A 249 22.24 -24.41 -24.66
CA ALA A 249 23.34 -24.84 -25.54
C ALA A 249 22.89 -25.43 -26.90
N ASN A 250 21.69 -26.02 -26.97
CA ASN A 250 21.16 -26.67 -28.18
C ASN A 250 20.00 -25.88 -28.83
N ALA A 251 19.82 -24.61 -28.46
CA ALA A 251 18.79 -23.75 -29.05
C ALA A 251 19.35 -22.97 -30.24
N VAL A 252 18.57 -22.85 -31.31
CA VAL A 252 18.86 -21.99 -32.46
C VAL A 252 18.33 -20.60 -32.16
N HIS A 253 19.21 -19.62 -32.12
CA HIS A 253 18.85 -18.21 -32.00
C HIS A 253 18.65 -17.63 -33.40
N LEU A 254 17.41 -17.27 -33.73
CA LEU A 254 17.07 -16.60 -34.98
C LEU A 254 17.12 -15.08 -34.79
N ASP A 255 17.76 -14.40 -35.73
CA ASP A 255 17.64 -12.96 -35.93
C ASP A 255 16.61 -12.64 -37.04
N GLU A 256 16.40 -11.35 -37.29
CA GLU A 256 15.44 -10.87 -38.29
C GLU A 256 15.74 -11.43 -39.70
N GLN A 257 17.01 -11.47 -40.09
CA GLN A 257 17.43 -11.89 -41.41
C GLN A 257 17.22 -13.39 -41.62
N LEU A 258 17.61 -14.21 -40.64
CA LEU A 258 17.43 -15.65 -40.67
C LEU A 258 15.95 -16.03 -40.58
N ALA A 259 15.15 -15.36 -39.76
CA ALA A 259 13.72 -15.60 -39.67
C ALA A 259 13.02 -15.19 -40.97
N SER A 260 13.28 -14.00 -41.51
CA SER A 260 12.67 -13.52 -42.75
C SER A 260 13.04 -14.39 -43.96
N SER A 261 14.30 -14.82 -44.06
CA SER A 261 14.74 -15.74 -45.12
C SER A 261 14.07 -17.12 -45.00
N LEU A 262 13.93 -17.64 -43.78
CA LEU A 262 13.24 -18.91 -43.53
C LEU A 262 11.75 -18.82 -43.87
N ALA A 263 11.08 -17.73 -43.49
CA ALA A 263 9.68 -17.47 -43.84
C ALA A 263 9.47 -17.46 -45.36
N ALA A 264 10.28 -16.68 -46.10
CA ALA A 264 10.22 -16.61 -47.56
C ALA A 264 10.50 -17.98 -48.22
N GLY A 265 11.46 -18.73 -47.68
CA GLY A 265 11.80 -20.08 -48.14
C GLY A 265 10.70 -21.10 -47.92
N LEU A 266 9.73 -20.82 -47.05
CA LEU A 266 8.63 -21.72 -46.71
C LEU A 266 7.28 -21.35 -47.36
N GLU A 267 7.15 -20.18 -47.99
CA GLU A 267 5.88 -19.69 -48.57
C GLU A 267 5.21 -20.68 -49.54
N LYS A 268 6.02 -21.43 -50.30
CA LYS A 268 5.55 -22.41 -51.29
C LYS A 268 5.90 -23.86 -50.91
N ALA A 269 6.33 -24.08 -49.67
CA ALA A 269 6.72 -25.41 -49.22
C ALA A 269 5.47 -26.27 -48.93
N ASP A 270 5.58 -27.57 -49.20
CA ASP A 270 4.54 -28.54 -48.87
C ASP A 270 4.70 -28.98 -47.42
N PHE A 271 3.75 -28.59 -46.57
CA PHE A 271 3.77 -28.96 -45.15
C PHE A 271 3.12 -30.31 -44.90
N GLN A 272 3.67 -31.06 -43.95
CA GLN A 272 3.10 -32.33 -43.51
C GLN A 272 3.01 -32.39 -41.98
N VAL A 273 1.93 -33.00 -41.48
CA VAL A 273 1.80 -33.34 -40.06
C VAL A 273 2.78 -34.47 -39.70
N ARG A 274 3.72 -34.18 -38.80
CA ARG A 274 4.75 -35.11 -38.31
C ARG A 274 4.27 -35.93 -37.10
N SER A 275 3.57 -35.29 -36.17
CA SER A 275 2.98 -35.96 -35.01
C SER A 275 1.71 -35.25 -34.52
N VAL A 276 0.84 -36.03 -33.89
CA VAL A 276 -0.32 -35.56 -33.15
C VAL A 276 -0.33 -36.29 -31.83
N ASP A 277 0.00 -35.59 -30.75
CA ASP A 277 0.14 -36.16 -29.41
C ASP A 277 -0.96 -35.63 -28.52
N THR A 278 -1.71 -36.52 -27.86
CA THR A 278 -2.74 -36.13 -26.89
C THR A 278 -2.35 -36.59 -25.50
N LYS A 279 -2.21 -35.65 -24.57
CA LYS A 279 -1.88 -35.94 -23.17
C LYS A 279 -3.05 -35.57 -22.26
N PRO A 280 -3.63 -36.51 -21.49
CA PRO A 280 -4.63 -36.16 -20.48
C PRO A 280 -3.97 -35.35 -19.37
N TYR A 281 -4.69 -34.38 -18.82
CA TYR A 281 -4.28 -33.64 -17.64
C TYR A 281 -5.36 -33.67 -16.57
N THR A 282 -4.94 -33.44 -15.34
CA THR A 282 -5.83 -33.29 -14.19
C THR A 282 -5.34 -32.11 -13.36
N ARG A 283 -6.22 -31.18 -13.05
CA ARG A 283 -5.94 -30.02 -12.19
C ARG A 283 -6.76 -30.14 -10.91
N ARG A 284 -6.07 -30.04 -9.78
CA ARG A 284 -6.68 -30.10 -8.45
C ARG A 284 -7.22 -28.73 -8.03
N PRO A 285 -8.32 -28.67 -7.27
CA PRO A 285 -8.78 -27.42 -6.67
C PRO A 285 -7.76 -26.88 -5.68
N ALA A 286 -7.61 -25.57 -5.68
CA ALA A 286 -6.74 -24.89 -4.75
C ALA A 286 -7.33 -24.86 -3.33
N ALA A 287 -6.47 -24.74 -2.33
CA ALA A 287 -6.85 -24.80 -0.91
C ALA A 287 -7.78 -23.64 -0.51
N PRO A 288 -8.60 -23.80 0.55
CA PRO A 288 -9.33 -22.71 1.19
C PRO A 288 -8.44 -21.50 1.51
N PHE A 289 -9.03 -20.32 1.63
CA PHE A 289 -8.25 -19.10 1.81
C PHE A 289 -7.52 -19.07 3.15
N THR A 290 -6.23 -18.78 3.09
CA THR A 290 -5.45 -18.14 4.15
C THR A 290 -5.52 -16.62 3.98
N THR A 291 -4.98 -15.86 4.93
CA THR A 291 -4.90 -14.40 4.81
C THR A 291 -4.09 -13.95 3.61
N SER A 292 -2.96 -14.60 3.34
CA SER A 292 -2.09 -14.28 2.19
C SER A 292 -2.81 -14.54 0.87
N THR A 293 -3.36 -15.74 0.70
CA THR A 293 -4.05 -16.13 -0.54
C THR A 293 -5.32 -15.32 -0.78
N LEU A 294 -6.04 -14.89 0.28
CA LEU A 294 -7.17 -13.96 0.16
C LEU A 294 -6.72 -12.58 -0.33
N GLN A 295 -5.64 -12.03 0.23
CA GLN A 295 -5.10 -10.73 -0.21
C GLN A 295 -4.64 -10.78 -1.66
N GLN A 296 -3.99 -11.87 -2.07
CA GLN A 296 -3.57 -12.11 -3.45
C GLN A 296 -4.77 -12.11 -4.41
N GLU A 297 -5.76 -12.97 -4.17
CA GLU A 297 -6.90 -13.11 -5.07
C GLU A 297 -7.83 -11.88 -5.07
N ALA A 298 -7.98 -11.20 -3.93
CA ALA A 298 -8.68 -9.92 -3.88
C ALA A 298 -7.93 -8.83 -4.68
N GLY A 299 -6.60 -8.82 -4.64
CA GLY A 299 -5.79 -7.93 -5.48
C GLY A 299 -5.92 -8.24 -6.97
N ARG A 300 -5.84 -9.52 -7.35
CA ARG A 300 -5.91 -9.98 -8.74
C ARG A 300 -7.32 -9.78 -9.34
N LYS A 301 -8.37 -10.25 -8.66
CA LYS A 301 -9.73 -10.29 -9.21
C LYS A 301 -10.59 -9.08 -8.85
N LEU A 302 -10.41 -8.52 -7.66
CA LEU A 302 -11.25 -7.41 -7.18
C LEU A 302 -10.56 -6.05 -7.28
N ARG A 303 -9.24 -6.03 -7.57
CA ARG A 303 -8.37 -4.84 -7.55
C ARG A 303 -8.33 -4.15 -6.18
N PHE A 304 -8.54 -4.92 -5.11
CA PHE A 304 -8.45 -4.40 -3.76
C PHE A 304 -7.00 -4.32 -3.29
N SER A 305 -6.65 -3.28 -2.53
CA SER A 305 -5.41 -3.29 -1.77
C SER A 305 -5.49 -4.30 -0.63
N SER A 306 -4.33 -4.76 -0.15
CA SER A 306 -4.20 -5.64 1.02
C SER A 306 -4.90 -5.01 2.24
N LYS A 307 -4.73 -3.69 2.42
CA LYS A 307 -5.40 -2.92 3.49
C LYS A 307 -6.92 -2.91 3.35
N SER A 308 -7.43 -2.64 2.15
CA SER A 308 -8.86 -2.65 1.86
C SER A 308 -9.46 -4.04 2.10
N THR A 309 -8.79 -5.09 1.59
CA THR A 309 -9.20 -6.49 1.76
C THR A 309 -9.36 -6.85 3.23
N MET A 310 -8.36 -6.53 4.06
CA MET A 310 -8.41 -6.83 5.49
C MET A 310 -9.47 -6.01 6.23
N GLN A 311 -9.72 -4.76 5.84
CA GLN A 311 -10.79 -3.94 6.42
C GLN A 311 -12.19 -4.49 6.10
N ILE A 312 -12.40 -4.96 4.87
CA ILE A 312 -13.67 -5.57 4.45
C ILE A 312 -13.86 -6.93 5.15
N ALA A 313 -12.83 -7.77 5.16
CA ALA A 313 -12.84 -9.07 5.84
C ALA A 313 -13.12 -8.93 7.34
N GLN A 314 -12.51 -7.94 8.01
CA GLN A 314 -12.84 -7.62 9.41
C GLN A 314 -14.33 -7.36 9.59
N ARG A 315 -14.95 -6.53 8.73
CA ARG A 315 -16.40 -6.25 8.82
C ARG A 315 -17.25 -7.49 8.58
N LEU A 316 -16.87 -8.33 7.61
CA LEU A 316 -17.56 -9.60 7.37
C LEU A 316 -17.50 -10.51 8.60
N TYR A 317 -16.32 -10.66 9.22
CA TYR A 317 -16.13 -11.46 10.43
C TYR A 317 -16.91 -10.91 11.64
N GLU A 318 -16.82 -9.61 11.92
CA GLU A 318 -17.49 -8.98 13.07
C GLU A 318 -19.03 -9.03 12.99
N ASN A 319 -19.56 -9.11 11.78
CA ASN A 319 -20.99 -9.30 11.51
C ASN A 319 -21.36 -10.79 11.28
N GLY A 320 -20.42 -11.71 11.52
CA GLY A 320 -20.64 -13.15 11.53
C GLY A 320 -20.84 -13.77 10.15
N TYR A 321 -20.32 -13.18 9.06
CA TYR A 321 -20.42 -13.72 7.70
C TYR A 321 -19.30 -14.69 7.34
N ILE A 322 -18.10 -14.49 7.87
CA ILE A 322 -16.93 -15.34 7.61
C ILE A 322 -16.25 -15.71 8.92
N THR A 323 -15.38 -16.72 8.87
CA THR A 323 -14.42 -17.03 9.94
C THR A 323 -13.35 -15.95 10.08
N TYR A 324 -12.54 -16.07 11.12
CA TYR A 324 -11.48 -15.13 11.42
C TYR A 324 -10.49 -14.97 10.26
N MET A 325 -10.27 -13.74 9.82
CA MET A 325 -9.53 -13.43 8.58
C MET A 325 -8.01 -13.36 8.74
N ARG A 326 -7.46 -13.54 9.96
CA ARG A 326 -6.01 -13.60 10.22
C ARG A 326 -5.62 -15.02 10.58
N THR A 327 -5.34 -15.79 9.54
CA THR A 327 -5.07 -17.22 9.60
C THR A 327 -4.10 -17.59 8.48
N ASP A 328 -3.16 -18.45 8.81
CA ASP A 328 -2.28 -19.17 7.89
C ASP A 328 -2.72 -20.63 7.70
N SER A 329 -3.76 -21.05 8.41
CA SER A 329 -4.38 -22.35 8.26
C SER A 329 -5.27 -22.40 7.02
N SER A 330 -5.15 -23.47 6.25
CA SER A 330 -6.05 -23.79 5.13
C SER A 330 -7.03 -24.91 5.48
N ALA A 331 -7.00 -25.39 6.73
CA ALA A 331 -7.87 -26.44 7.23
C ALA A 331 -9.32 -25.96 7.33
N LEU A 332 -10.27 -26.87 7.11
CA LEU A 332 -11.69 -26.68 7.34
C LEU A 332 -12.15 -27.62 8.45
N SER A 333 -13.12 -27.20 9.26
CA SER A 333 -13.80 -28.07 10.22
C SER A 333 -14.66 -29.11 9.51
N ASP A 334 -15.04 -30.19 10.20
CA ASP A 334 -15.90 -31.23 9.63
C ASP A 334 -17.27 -30.66 9.23
N GLU A 335 -17.82 -29.72 10.01
CA GLU A 335 -19.05 -29.01 9.69
C GLU A 335 -18.90 -28.18 8.41
N ALA A 336 -17.77 -27.47 8.26
CA ALA A 336 -17.48 -26.65 7.09
C ALA A 336 -17.26 -27.48 5.82
N VAL A 337 -16.55 -28.62 5.94
CA VAL A 337 -16.38 -29.59 4.84
C VAL A 337 -17.75 -30.11 4.41
N THR A 338 -18.60 -30.47 5.36
CA THR A 338 -19.96 -30.97 5.08
C THR A 338 -20.81 -29.89 4.39
N ALA A 339 -20.78 -28.66 4.89
CA ALA A 339 -21.51 -27.53 4.29
C ALA A 339 -21.03 -27.22 2.88
N ALA A 340 -19.71 -27.19 2.63
CA ALA A 340 -19.14 -26.95 1.31
C ALA A 340 -19.53 -28.04 0.31
N ARG A 341 -19.45 -29.32 0.70
CA ARG A 341 -19.82 -30.47 -0.14
C ARG A 341 -21.31 -30.48 -0.46
N ARG A 342 -22.17 -30.16 0.50
CA ARG A 342 -23.61 -30.01 0.27
C ARG A 342 -23.90 -28.91 -0.75
N GLN A 343 -23.32 -27.73 -0.57
CA GLN A 343 -23.48 -26.61 -1.51
C GLN A 343 -22.96 -26.96 -2.91
N ALA A 344 -21.82 -27.64 -3.02
CA ALA A 344 -21.29 -28.11 -4.30
C ALA A 344 -22.27 -29.07 -4.99
N SER A 345 -22.82 -30.03 -4.25
CA SER A 345 -23.79 -31.00 -4.79
C SER A 345 -25.11 -30.35 -5.21
N GLU A 346 -25.62 -29.39 -4.44
CA GLU A 346 -26.89 -28.70 -4.72
C GLU A 346 -26.80 -27.79 -5.94
N LEU A 347 -25.65 -27.13 -6.16
CA LEU A 347 -25.48 -26.14 -7.23
C LEU A 347 -24.91 -26.71 -8.53
N TYR A 348 -24.02 -27.70 -8.43
CA TYR A 348 -23.30 -28.23 -9.60
C TYR A 348 -23.64 -29.69 -9.90
N GLY A 349 -24.27 -30.42 -8.97
CA GLY A 349 -24.61 -31.83 -9.10
C GLY A 349 -23.67 -32.75 -8.31
N PRO A 350 -24.12 -33.96 -7.93
CA PRO A 350 -23.36 -34.91 -7.13
C PRO A 350 -22.05 -35.37 -7.80
N GLU A 351 -21.97 -35.37 -9.13
CA GLU A 351 -20.77 -35.71 -9.91
C GLU A 351 -19.62 -34.71 -9.74
N TYR A 352 -19.92 -33.48 -9.29
CA TYR A 352 -18.92 -32.47 -8.95
C TYR A 352 -18.37 -32.61 -7.54
N VAL A 353 -18.82 -33.59 -6.76
CA VAL A 353 -18.37 -33.84 -5.39
C VAL A 353 -17.60 -35.17 -5.35
N PRO A 354 -16.30 -35.17 -4.99
CA PRO A 354 -15.52 -36.39 -4.90
C PRO A 354 -16.03 -37.27 -3.74
N GLN A 355 -15.87 -38.60 -3.86
CA GLN A 355 -16.30 -39.54 -2.81
C GLN A 355 -15.69 -39.22 -1.44
N GLY A 356 -14.37 -39.03 -1.39
CA GLY A 356 -13.65 -38.61 -0.18
C GLY A 356 -13.66 -37.09 0.02
N ALA A 357 -13.72 -36.66 1.28
CA ALA A 357 -13.48 -35.26 1.65
C ALA A 357 -12.04 -34.86 1.32
N ARG A 358 -11.83 -33.60 0.91
CA ARG A 358 -10.49 -33.07 0.66
C ARG A 358 -9.97 -32.42 1.93
N VAL A 359 -8.82 -32.89 2.37
CA VAL A 359 -8.08 -32.32 3.49
C VAL A 359 -6.85 -31.63 2.93
N TYR A 360 -6.65 -30.37 3.33
CA TYR A 360 -5.50 -29.56 2.95
C TYR A 360 -4.57 -29.49 4.16
N ALA A 361 -3.36 -30.03 4.00
CA ALA A 361 -2.36 -30.03 5.06
C ALA A 361 -1.78 -28.62 5.25
N ASN A 362 -1.67 -28.18 6.50
CA ASN A 362 -0.96 -26.96 6.85
C ASN A 362 0.56 -27.19 6.69
N LYS A 363 1.29 -26.16 6.24
CA LYS A 363 2.73 -26.23 5.98
C LYS A 363 3.61 -25.93 7.20
N ALA A 364 3.04 -25.50 8.32
CA ALA A 364 3.77 -25.20 9.57
C ALA A 364 3.00 -25.72 10.79
N ALA A 365 3.65 -25.65 11.96
CA ALA A 365 3.12 -25.91 13.30
C ALA A 365 3.36 -24.66 14.20
N ASN A 366 2.60 -23.58 14.06
CA ASN A 366 2.73 -22.32 14.78
C ASN A 366 1.56 -22.07 15.77
N ALA A 367 1.80 -21.25 16.78
CA ALA A 367 0.83 -20.96 17.85
C ALA A 367 -0.46 -20.25 17.37
N GLN A 368 -0.54 -19.79 16.11
CA GLN A 368 -1.77 -19.23 15.53
C GLN A 368 -2.69 -20.29 14.90
N GLU A 369 -2.28 -21.57 14.91
CA GLU A 369 -2.99 -22.70 14.30
C GLU A 369 -4.28 -23.14 14.99
N ALA A 370 -4.70 -22.47 16.06
CA ALA A 370 -6.04 -22.64 16.58
C ALA A 370 -7.13 -22.12 15.61
N HIS A 371 -6.74 -21.55 14.46
CA HIS A 371 -7.64 -20.96 13.49
C HIS A 371 -7.92 -21.87 12.29
N GLU A 372 -9.15 -21.79 11.79
CA GLU A 372 -9.58 -22.40 10.54
C GLU A 372 -9.21 -21.50 9.35
N ALA A 373 -9.35 -22.01 8.12
CA ALA A 373 -9.33 -21.20 6.92
C ALA A 373 -10.39 -20.10 6.93
N ILE A 374 -10.18 -19.09 6.08
CA ILE A 374 -11.16 -18.04 5.80
C ILE A 374 -12.25 -18.61 4.89
N ARG A 375 -13.43 -18.82 5.47
CA ARG A 375 -14.61 -19.44 4.85
C ARG A 375 -15.91 -18.74 5.27
N PRO A 376 -17.05 -18.99 4.62
CA PRO A 376 -18.34 -18.54 5.13
C PRO A 376 -18.61 -19.11 6.54
N ALA A 377 -19.21 -18.32 7.41
CA ALA A 377 -19.53 -18.72 8.78
C ALA A 377 -20.80 -19.58 8.87
N GLY A 378 -20.88 -20.40 9.91
CA GLY A 378 -21.99 -21.26 10.30
C GLY A 378 -21.92 -22.68 9.77
N ASP A 379 -22.61 -23.58 10.47
CA ASP A 379 -22.76 -25.01 10.12
C ASP A 379 -23.56 -25.20 8.79
N SER A 380 -24.17 -24.12 8.28
CA SER A 380 -24.66 -24.00 6.91
C SER A 380 -24.28 -22.65 6.33
N PHE A 381 -23.59 -22.65 5.19
CA PHE A 381 -23.20 -21.42 4.51
C PHE A 381 -24.42 -20.72 3.93
N ARG A 382 -24.54 -19.42 4.21
CA ARG A 382 -25.44 -18.54 3.45
C ARG A 382 -24.92 -18.45 2.00
N THR A 383 -25.81 -18.51 1.02
CA THR A 383 -25.41 -18.34 -0.38
C THR A 383 -25.16 -16.86 -0.68
N PRO A 384 -24.34 -16.53 -1.69
CA PRO A 384 -24.20 -15.14 -2.13
C PRO A 384 -25.55 -14.46 -2.39
N ALA A 385 -26.49 -15.16 -3.03
CA ALA A 385 -27.84 -14.64 -3.28
C ALA A 385 -28.60 -14.26 -1.99
N GLN A 386 -28.46 -15.03 -0.91
CA GLN A 386 -29.12 -14.74 0.37
C GLN A 386 -28.57 -13.50 1.08
N VAL A 387 -27.30 -13.16 0.86
CA VAL A 387 -26.64 -12.03 1.53
C VAL A 387 -26.49 -10.78 0.67
N ALA A 388 -26.85 -10.86 -0.63
CA ALA A 388 -26.72 -9.76 -1.58
C ALA A 388 -27.44 -8.46 -1.13
N GLY A 389 -28.61 -8.59 -0.49
CA GLY A 389 -29.34 -7.44 0.07
C GLY A 389 -28.88 -6.97 1.45
N GLN A 390 -27.92 -7.67 2.08
CA GLN A 390 -27.45 -7.39 3.44
C GLN A 390 -26.03 -6.82 3.49
N LEU A 391 -25.26 -7.03 2.42
CA LEU A 391 -23.86 -6.63 2.31
C LEU A 391 -23.72 -5.45 1.35
N SER A 392 -22.80 -4.53 1.63
CA SER A 392 -22.40 -3.50 0.66
C SER A 392 -21.68 -4.13 -0.54
N GLY A 393 -21.58 -3.40 -1.67
CA GLY A 393 -20.99 -3.94 -2.91
C GLY A 393 -19.62 -4.59 -2.75
N ASP A 394 -18.68 -3.96 -2.03
CA ASP A 394 -17.35 -4.53 -1.81
C ASP A 394 -17.35 -5.68 -0.79
N GLU A 395 -18.22 -5.65 0.21
CA GLU A 395 -18.40 -6.75 1.16
C GLU A 395 -18.99 -7.98 0.49
N PHE A 396 -19.99 -7.80 -0.37
CA PHE A 396 -20.58 -8.85 -1.18
C PHE A 396 -19.53 -9.49 -2.10
N ARG A 397 -18.76 -8.67 -2.84
CA ARG A 397 -17.72 -9.19 -3.75
C ARG A 397 -16.66 -10.01 -3.03
N LEU A 398 -16.21 -9.57 -1.85
CA LEU A 398 -15.23 -10.33 -1.06
C LEU A 398 -15.85 -11.60 -0.46
N TYR A 399 -17.09 -11.52 0.05
CA TYR A 399 -17.81 -12.67 0.55
C TYR A 399 -18.03 -13.74 -0.54
N GLU A 400 -18.46 -13.32 -1.72
CA GLU A 400 -18.67 -14.19 -2.88
C GLU A 400 -17.36 -14.89 -3.28
N LEU A 401 -16.25 -14.15 -3.29
CA LEU A 401 -14.92 -14.71 -3.57
C LEU A 401 -14.57 -15.81 -2.55
N ILE A 402 -14.74 -15.53 -1.25
CA ILE A 402 -14.48 -16.49 -0.15
C ILE A 402 -15.38 -17.72 -0.27
N TRP A 403 -16.68 -17.50 -0.54
CA TRP A 403 -17.66 -18.56 -0.70
C TRP A 403 -17.29 -19.48 -1.88
N LYS A 404 -17.01 -18.92 -3.07
CA LYS A 404 -16.66 -19.69 -4.27
C LYS A 404 -15.40 -20.52 -4.05
N ARG A 405 -14.38 -19.93 -3.43
CA ARG A 405 -13.13 -20.62 -3.11
C ARG A 405 -13.33 -21.80 -2.16
N THR A 406 -14.14 -21.61 -1.12
CA THR A 406 -14.43 -22.65 -0.13
C THR A 406 -15.18 -23.82 -0.77
N VAL A 407 -16.24 -23.55 -1.55
CA VAL A 407 -17.00 -24.59 -2.26
C VAL A 407 -16.13 -25.33 -3.28
N ALA A 408 -15.39 -24.59 -4.11
CA ALA A 408 -14.47 -25.17 -5.10
C ALA A 408 -13.40 -26.08 -4.47
N SER A 409 -12.92 -25.75 -3.27
CA SER A 409 -11.94 -26.57 -2.55
C SER A 409 -12.41 -27.98 -2.23
N GLN A 410 -13.73 -28.23 -2.20
CA GLN A 410 -14.31 -29.55 -1.95
C GLN A 410 -14.89 -30.20 -3.22
N MET A 411 -14.71 -29.60 -4.39
CA MET A 411 -15.20 -30.13 -5.67
C MET A 411 -14.22 -31.12 -6.33
N ALA A 412 -14.69 -31.83 -7.35
CA ALA A 412 -13.90 -32.78 -8.13
C ALA A 412 -12.79 -32.09 -8.94
N ASP A 413 -11.73 -32.84 -9.28
CA ASP A 413 -10.63 -32.33 -10.12
C ASP A 413 -11.16 -31.94 -11.50
N ALA A 414 -10.60 -30.88 -12.08
CA ALA A 414 -10.81 -30.58 -13.49
C ALA A 414 -9.99 -31.55 -14.34
N LYS A 415 -10.58 -32.09 -15.40
CA LYS A 415 -9.95 -33.03 -16.31
C LYS A 415 -10.06 -32.53 -17.75
N GLY A 416 -9.06 -32.87 -18.54
CA GLY A 416 -9.04 -32.53 -19.94
C GLY A 416 -7.91 -33.22 -20.67
N SER A 417 -7.68 -32.79 -21.90
CA SER A 417 -6.58 -33.26 -22.73
C SER A 417 -5.96 -32.08 -23.47
N THR A 418 -4.63 -32.05 -23.52
CA THR A 418 -3.88 -31.15 -24.40
C THR A 418 -3.44 -31.95 -25.62
N ALA A 419 -3.89 -31.51 -26.79
CA ALA A 419 -3.42 -32.01 -28.07
C ALA A 419 -2.30 -31.10 -28.59
N THR A 420 -1.20 -31.69 -29.04
CA THR A 420 -0.09 -30.99 -29.68
C THR A 420 0.09 -31.54 -31.08
N ILE A 421 -0.04 -30.67 -32.08
CA ILE A 421 0.22 -30.99 -33.49
C ILE A 421 1.62 -30.46 -33.81
N ARG A 422 2.50 -31.34 -34.29
CA ARG A 422 3.77 -30.96 -34.92
C ARG A 422 3.66 -31.16 -36.41
N LEU A 423 4.00 -30.12 -37.16
CA LEU A 423 4.00 -30.12 -38.62
C LEU A 423 5.30 -29.51 -39.12
N GLY A 424 5.70 -29.83 -40.33
CA GLY A 424 6.91 -29.23 -40.86
C GLY A 424 7.06 -29.36 -42.36
N ALA A 425 8.05 -28.64 -42.87
CA ALA A 425 8.42 -28.61 -44.27
C ALA A 425 9.92 -28.27 -44.37
N VAL A 426 10.50 -28.60 -45.51
CA VAL A 426 11.87 -28.19 -45.85
C VAL A 426 11.77 -26.89 -46.65
N SER A 427 12.50 -25.85 -46.22
CA SER A 427 12.56 -24.57 -46.91
C SER A 427 13.32 -24.68 -48.25
N ALA A 428 13.14 -23.69 -49.12
CA ALA A 428 13.82 -23.64 -50.43
C ALA A 428 15.36 -23.69 -50.36
N ASP A 429 15.95 -23.31 -49.22
CA ASP A 429 17.39 -23.37 -48.95
C ASP A 429 17.82 -24.63 -48.16
N GLY A 430 16.91 -25.58 -47.97
CA GLY A 430 17.22 -26.92 -47.45
C GLY A 430 17.13 -27.08 -45.92
N ARG A 431 16.69 -26.06 -45.18
CA ARG A 431 16.50 -26.14 -43.72
C ARG A 431 15.20 -26.84 -43.37
N ASP A 432 15.23 -27.75 -42.41
CA ASP A 432 14.04 -28.46 -41.94
C ASP A 432 13.32 -27.65 -40.85
N ALA A 433 12.17 -27.07 -41.17
CA ALA A 433 11.38 -26.29 -40.23
C ALA A 433 10.28 -27.16 -39.59
N GLU A 434 10.15 -27.08 -38.27
CA GLU A 434 9.07 -27.73 -37.50
C GLU A 434 8.27 -26.69 -36.72
N PHE A 435 6.97 -26.65 -36.97
CA PHE A 435 6.00 -25.83 -36.26
C PHE A 435 5.21 -26.68 -35.27
N SER A 436 4.80 -26.06 -34.17
CA SER A 436 3.99 -26.66 -33.12
C SER A 436 2.77 -25.81 -32.83
N ALA A 437 1.61 -26.45 -32.70
CA ALA A 437 0.38 -25.87 -32.18
C ALA A 437 -0.13 -26.75 -31.04
N SER A 438 -0.54 -26.14 -29.93
CA SER A 438 -1.17 -26.86 -28.83
C SER A 438 -2.56 -26.31 -28.53
N GLY A 439 -3.48 -27.20 -28.18
CA GLY A 439 -4.85 -26.87 -27.85
C GLY A 439 -5.30 -27.70 -26.65
N THR A 440 -5.87 -27.04 -25.66
CA THR A 440 -6.32 -27.69 -24.43
C THR A 440 -7.84 -27.72 -24.39
N VAL A 441 -8.41 -28.91 -24.24
CA VAL A 441 -9.86 -29.15 -24.11
C VAL A 441 -10.15 -29.65 -22.70
N ILE A 442 -11.03 -28.93 -21.99
CA ILE A 442 -11.57 -29.37 -20.71
C ILE A 442 -12.68 -30.40 -21.00
N THR A 443 -12.48 -31.66 -20.60
CA THR A 443 -13.47 -32.72 -20.74
C THR A 443 -14.42 -32.78 -19.54
N PHE A 444 -13.94 -32.36 -18.37
CA PHE A 444 -14.75 -32.21 -17.17
C PHE A 444 -14.26 -30.99 -16.37
N PRO A 445 -15.07 -29.95 -16.20
CA PRO A 445 -14.62 -28.71 -15.56
C PRO A 445 -14.33 -28.87 -14.06
N GLY A 446 -14.98 -29.82 -13.37
CA GLY A 446 -14.80 -30.01 -11.93
C GLY A 446 -14.94 -28.68 -11.17
N PHE A 447 -13.99 -28.38 -10.28
CA PHE A 447 -13.98 -27.15 -9.49
C PHE A 447 -13.94 -25.84 -10.33
N LEU A 448 -13.49 -25.87 -11.59
CA LEU A 448 -13.45 -24.68 -12.46
C LEU A 448 -14.85 -24.13 -12.77
N ALA A 449 -15.91 -24.94 -12.60
CA ALA A 449 -17.28 -24.46 -12.69
C ALA A 449 -17.65 -23.45 -11.59
N ALA A 450 -16.93 -23.47 -10.46
CA ALA A 450 -17.14 -22.55 -9.35
C ALA A 450 -16.06 -21.47 -9.25
N TYR A 451 -14.79 -21.84 -9.46
CA TYR A 451 -13.67 -20.98 -9.17
C TYR A 451 -12.41 -21.31 -9.96
N GLU A 452 -11.71 -20.27 -10.41
CA GLU A 452 -10.36 -20.35 -10.97
C GLU A 452 -9.48 -19.24 -10.37
N GLU A 453 -8.22 -19.53 -10.04
CA GLU A 453 -7.25 -18.55 -9.52
C GLU A 453 -6.84 -17.51 -10.55
N GLY A 454 -6.58 -16.28 -10.10
CA GLY A 454 -5.84 -15.32 -10.91
C GLY A 454 -4.36 -15.71 -11.01
N LYS A 455 -3.73 -15.42 -12.14
CA LYS A 455 -2.27 -15.51 -12.32
C LYS A 455 -1.69 -14.09 -12.29
N ASP A 456 -0.59 -13.90 -11.55
CA ASP A 456 0.23 -12.70 -11.72
C ASP A 456 1.05 -12.82 -13.00
N GLU A 457 1.46 -11.69 -13.57
CA GLU A 457 2.38 -11.70 -14.71
C GLU A 457 3.69 -12.40 -14.34
N SER A 458 4.08 -13.36 -15.17
CA SER A 458 5.35 -14.06 -15.06
C SER A 458 6.19 -13.82 -16.31
N ARG A 459 7.51 -14.04 -16.21
CA ARG A 459 8.40 -13.81 -17.35
C ARG A 459 8.12 -14.82 -18.46
N GLY A 460 7.78 -14.33 -19.66
CA GLY A 460 7.51 -15.16 -20.84
C GLY A 460 6.15 -15.86 -20.79
N ASP A 461 5.12 -15.18 -20.29
CA ASP A 461 3.72 -15.66 -20.24
C ASP A 461 2.89 -15.23 -21.47
N ASP A 462 3.53 -14.75 -22.55
CA ASP A 462 2.86 -14.12 -23.70
C ASP A 462 2.03 -15.06 -24.61
N ASP A 463 1.88 -16.35 -24.28
CA ASP A 463 0.97 -17.26 -25.00
C ASP A 463 0.35 -18.34 -24.11
N SER A 464 -0.73 -18.01 -23.41
CA SER A 464 -1.64 -19.06 -22.96
C SER A 464 -2.53 -19.49 -24.13
N ASP A 465 -2.21 -20.61 -24.78
CA ASP A 465 -3.05 -21.30 -25.78
C ASP A 465 -4.28 -22.00 -25.15
N GLU A 466 -4.76 -21.49 -24.01
CA GLU A 466 -5.94 -22.03 -23.32
C GLU A 466 -7.18 -21.77 -24.19
N GLY A 467 -7.90 -22.84 -24.55
CA GLY A 467 -9.16 -22.77 -25.31
C GLY A 467 -9.03 -22.75 -26.83
N ARG A 468 -7.84 -22.87 -27.42
CA ARG A 468 -7.69 -23.03 -28.88
C ARG A 468 -8.21 -24.40 -29.34
N ARG A 469 -9.22 -24.38 -30.21
CA ARG A 469 -9.70 -25.59 -30.91
C ARG A 469 -8.73 -25.90 -32.05
N LEU A 470 -8.14 -27.09 -32.01
CA LEU A 470 -7.32 -27.60 -33.09
C LEU A 470 -8.17 -28.45 -34.05
N PRO A 471 -7.91 -28.42 -35.36
CA PRO A 471 -8.58 -29.28 -36.32
C PRO A 471 -8.22 -30.74 -36.08
N ASN A 472 -9.09 -31.64 -36.55
CA ASN A 472 -8.80 -33.06 -36.55
C ASN A 472 -7.89 -33.38 -37.75
N VAL A 473 -6.64 -33.73 -37.47
CA VAL A 473 -5.61 -34.10 -38.45
C VAL A 473 -4.92 -35.37 -38.00
N ALA A 474 -4.40 -36.14 -38.95
CA ALA A 474 -3.62 -37.35 -38.73
C ALA A 474 -2.16 -37.14 -39.14
N LYS A 475 -1.27 -37.97 -38.59
CA LYS A 475 0.13 -38.02 -39.04
C LYS A 475 0.18 -38.36 -40.53
N GLY A 476 0.91 -37.55 -41.29
CA GLY A 476 1.06 -37.70 -42.73
C GLY A 476 0.15 -36.80 -43.55
N ASP A 477 -0.85 -36.14 -42.94
CA ASP A 477 -1.74 -35.21 -43.65
C ASP A 477 -0.94 -34.05 -44.26
N ALA A 478 -1.26 -33.74 -45.52
CA ALA A 478 -0.71 -32.60 -46.23
C ALA A 478 -1.45 -31.32 -45.81
N LEU A 479 -0.70 -30.27 -45.51
CA LEU A 479 -1.22 -28.96 -45.12
C LEU A 479 -0.68 -27.90 -46.07
N LYS A 480 -1.49 -26.85 -46.29
CA LYS A 480 -1.03 -25.65 -46.98
C LYS A 480 -0.91 -24.51 -45.99
N ALA A 481 0.24 -23.83 -46.01
CA ALA A 481 0.38 -22.55 -45.34
C ALA A 481 -0.30 -21.46 -46.18
N SER A 482 -1.22 -20.70 -45.59
CA SER A 482 -1.77 -19.50 -46.22
C SER A 482 -0.91 -18.26 -45.95
N GLU A 483 -0.17 -18.27 -44.84
CA GLU A 483 0.66 -17.17 -44.39
C GLU A 483 1.76 -17.72 -43.47
N ILE A 484 2.99 -17.23 -43.62
CA ILE A 484 4.11 -17.47 -42.71
C ILE A 484 4.79 -16.13 -42.44
N VAL A 485 4.81 -15.71 -41.18
CA VAL A 485 5.30 -14.40 -40.77
C VAL A 485 6.45 -14.56 -39.80
N ALA A 486 7.56 -13.85 -40.06
CA ALA A 486 8.63 -13.69 -39.09
C ALA A 486 8.21 -12.69 -38.01
N VAL A 487 8.32 -13.08 -36.75
CA VAL A 487 7.90 -12.25 -35.61
C VAL A 487 9.11 -12.00 -34.71
N GLY A 488 9.44 -10.72 -34.55
CA GLY A 488 10.50 -10.27 -33.66
C GLY A 488 9.98 -10.06 -32.24
N HIS A 489 10.75 -10.54 -31.28
CA HIS A 489 10.46 -10.41 -29.86
C HIS A 489 11.67 -9.84 -29.13
N GLU A 490 11.42 -9.26 -27.98
CA GLU A 490 12.46 -8.86 -27.04
C GLU A 490 12.16 -9.46 -25.67
N THR A 491 13.20 -9.91 -24.98
CA THR A 491 13.07 -10.34 -23.59
C THR A 491 12.68 -9.15 -22.72
N SER A 492 11.68 -9.34 -21.86
CA SER A 492 11.28 -8.33 -20.88
C SER A 492 12.01 -8.49 -19.54
N PRO A 493 12.28 -7.39 -18.81
CA PRO A 493 12.86 -7.45 -17.47
C PRO A 493 11.91 -8.13 -16.47
N PRO A 494 12.41 -8.64 -15.32
CA PRO A 494 11.56 -9.23 -14.29
C PRO A 494 10.41 -8.30 -13.88
N PRO A 495 9.16 -8.79 -13.79
CA PRO A 495 8.02 -7.95 -13.48
C PRO A 495 8.16 -7.35 -12.08
N ARG A 496 7.73 -6.10 -11.92
CA ARG A 496 7.68 -5.48 -10.58
C ARG A 496 6.69 -6.22 -9.69
N TYR A 497 6.90 -6.13 -8.39
CA TYR A 497 5.92 -6.64 -7.45
C TYR A 497 4.61 -5.83 -7.54
N THR A 498 3.48 -6.50 -7.63
CA THR A 498 2.19 -6.00 -7.16
C THR A 498 2.03 -6.28 -5.66
N GLU A 499 1.03 -5.70 -4.99
CA GLU A 499 0.73 -6.09 -3.60
C GLU A 499 0.44 -7.59 -3.45
N ALA A 500 -0.18 -8.21 -4.47
CA ALA A 500 -0.45 -9.65 -4.47
C ALA A 500 0.85 -10.45 -4.53
N SER A 501 1.69 -10.22 -5.54
CA SER A 501 2.95 -10.94 -5.69
C SER A 501 3.93 -10.67 -4.54
N LEU A 502 3.91 -9.46 -3.94
CA LEU A 502 4.72 -9.16 -2.76
C LEU A 502 4.24 -9.96 -1.55
N THR A 503 2.92 -10.03 -1.33
CA THR A 503 2.35 -10.84 -0.24
C THR A 503 2.68 -12.33 -0.42
N ALA A 504 2.62 -12.83 -1.66
CA ALA A 504 3.02 -14.20 -1.98
C ALA A 504 4.50 -14.46 -1.66
N GLU A 505 5.39 -13.53 -2.00
CA GLU A 505 6.82 -13.66 -1.73
C GLU A 505 7.14 -13.56 -0.23
N LEU A 506 6.43 -12.70 0.52
CA LEU A 506 6.54 -12.60 1.97
C LEU A 506 6.16 -13.91 2.67
N GLU A 507 5.02 -14.50 2.29
CA GLU A 507 4.60 -15.81 2.80
C GLU A 507 5.60 -16.91 2.44
N LYS A 508 6.04 -16.97 1.18
CA LYS A 508 7.02 -17.96 0.70
C LYS A 508 8.32 -17.93 1.49
N ARG A 509 8.79 -16.74 1.88
CA ARG A 509 10.02 -16.55 2.65
C ARG A 509 9.82 -16.60 4.16
N GLY A 510 8.60 -16.80 4.66
CA GLY A 510 8.32 -16.77 6.10
C GLY A 510 8.47 -15.39 6.75
N ILE A 511 8.48 -14.31 5.95
CA ILE A 511 8.67 -12.94 6.43
C ILE A 511 7.31 -12.27 6.63
N GLY A 512 7.05 -11.83 7.86
CA GLY A 512 5.73 -11.34 8.24
C GLY A 512 4.76 -12.48 8.57
N ARG A 513 3.53 -12.11 8.91
CA ARG A 513 2.47 -13.00 9.40
C ARG A 513 1.11 -12.47 8.93
N PRO A 514 0.02 -13.25 9.01
CA PRO A 514 -1.34 -12.79 8.65
C PRO A 514 -1.72 -11.41 9.20
N SER A 515 -1.25 -11.08 10.41
CA SER A 515 -1.51 -9.79 11.05
C SER A 515 -0.68 -8.62 10.50
N THR A 516 0.40 -8.87 9.73
CA THR A 516 1.39 -7.85 9.39
C THR A 516 1.53 -7.56 7.89
N TYR A 517 1.11 -8.46 6.98
CA TYR A 517 1.25 -8.26 5.53
C TYR A 517 0.70 -6.90 5.06
N ALA A 518 -0.59 -6.65 5.30
CA ALA A 518 -1.26 -5.43 4.86
C ALA A 518 -0.70 -4.16 5.53
N SER A 519 -0.35 -4.23 6.82
CA SER A 519 0.19 -3.07 7.54
C SER A 519 1.60 -2.71 7.07
N THR A 520 2.44 -3.70 6.78
CA THR A 520 3.81 -3.48 6.29
C THR A 520 3.78 -2.85 4.89
N ILE A 521 2.96 -3.39 3.99
CA ILE A 521 2.78 -2.85 2.63
C ILE A 521 2.20 -1.43 2.67
N SER A 522 1.25 -1.13 3.57
CA SER A 522 0.77 0.26 3.77
C SER A 522 1.89 1.15 4.30
N THR A 523 2.70 0.66 5.24
CA THR A 523 3.73 1.46 5.92
C THR A 523 4.84 1.90 4.98
N ILE A 524 5.33 1.02 4.11
CA ILE A 524 6.36 1.39 3.12
C ILE A 524 5.86 2.42 2.11
N GLN A 525 4.56 2.38 1.78
CA GLN A 525 3.89 3.36 0.93
C GLN A 525 3.69 4.70 1.63
N ASP A 526 3.12 4.67 2.84
CA ASP A 526 2.83 5.87 3.66
C ASP A 526 4.12 6.64 4.02
N ARG A 527 5.26 5.94 4.11
CA ARG A 527 6.59 6.52 4.39
C ARG A 527 7.35 6.99 3.14
N GLY A 528 6.79 6.80 1.94
CA GLY A 528 7.39 7.24 0.68
C GLY A 528 8.59 6.42 0.20
N TYR A 529 8.80 5.22 0.75
CA TYR A 529 9.82 4.29 0.25
C TYR A 529 9.37 3.64 -1.05
N VAL A 530 8.08 3.36 -1.18
CA VAL A 530 7.50 2.70 -2.35
C VAL A 530 6.28 3.50 -2.78
N ARG A 531 6.10 3.65 -4.09
CA ARG A 531 4.89 4.23 -4.70
C ARG A 531 4.22 3.21 -5.60
N LYS A 532 2.92 3.42 -5.86
CA LYS A 532 2.20 2.66 -6.87
C LYS A 532 2.22 3.36 -8.20
N GLN A 533 2.53 2.62 -9.25
CA GLN A 533 2.36 3.02 -10.65
C GLN A 533 1.50 1.96 -11.33
N GLY A 534 0.22 2.27 -11.54
CA GLY A 534 -0.78 1.23 -11.81
C GLY A 534 -0.89 0.26 -10.63
N SER A 535 -0.72 -1.04 -10.90
CA SER A 535 -0.66 -2.11 -9.88
C SER A 535 0.75 -2.37 -9.34
N ALA A 536 1.79 -1.87 -10.02
CA ALA A 536 3.19 -2.13 -9.70
C ALA A 536 3.68 -1.26 -8.54
N LEU A 537 4.52 -1.85 -7.70
CA LEU A 537 5.21 -1.21 -6.59
C LEU A 537 6.60 -0.78 -7.06
N VAL A 538 6.84 0.53 -7.10
CA VAL A 538 8.09 1.13 -7.58
C VAL A 538 8.82 1.77 -6.40
N PRO A 539 10.09 1.44 -6.13
CA PRO A 539 10.84 2.06 -5.04
C PRO A 539 11.19 3.52 -5.38
N SER A 540 11.33 4.35 -4.35
CA SER A 540 11.89 5.69 -4.47
C SER A 540 13.41 5.67 -4.31
N TRP A 541 14.11 6.69 -4.82
CA TRP A 541 15.55 6.82 -4.60
C TRP A 541 15.95 6.92 -3.12
N ILE A 542 15.05 7.41 -2.26
CA ILE A 542 15.25 7.39 -0.80
C ILE A 542 15.31 5.94 -0.29
N ALA A 543 14.50 5.04 -0.83
CA ALA A 543 14.56 3.62 -0.47
C ALA A 543 15.94 3.03 -0.82
N PHE A 544 16.50 3.32 -1.99
CA PHE A 544 17.86 2.90 -2.35
C PHE A 544 18.91 3.38 -1.34
N SER A 545 18.88 4.65 -0.94
CA SER A 545 19.81 5.19 0.06
C SER A 545 19.65 4.50 1.42
N VAL A 546 18.41 4.29 1.87
CA VAL A 546 18.14 3.60 3.14
C VAL A 546 18.61 2.16 3.09
N ILE A 547 18.25 1.41 2.05
CA ILE A 547 18.64 0.01 1.91
C ILE A 547 20.15 -0.12 1.83
N ARG A 548 20.84 0.72 1.05
CA ARG A 548 22.31 0.72 1.01
C ARG A 548 22.95 0.96 2.38
N LEU A 549 22.44 1.92 3.15
CA LEU A 549 22.93 2.17 4.50
C LEU A 549 22.75 0.94 5.38
N LEU A 550 21.58 0.31 5.32
CA LEU A 550 21.29 -0.87 6.11
C LEU A 550 22.12 -2.08 5.68
N GLU A 551 22.30 -2.32 4.39
CA GLU A 551 23.13 -3.43 3.86
C GLU A 551 24.59 -3.33 4.30
N ARG A 552 25.14 -2.11 4.40
CA ARG A 552 26.56 -1.89 4.75
C ARG A 552 26.84 -1.89 6.25
N HIS A 553 25.86 -1.52 7.07
CA HIS A 553 26.08 -1.26 8.49
C HIS A 553 25.18 -2.09 9.43
N PHE A 554 24.16 -2.74 8.88
CA PHE A 554 23.15 -3.52 9.61
C PHE A 554 22.78 -4.78 8.80
N THR A 555 23.76 -5.42 8.16
CA THR A 555 23.58 -6.46 7.14
C THR A 555 22.60 -7.55 7.59
N ASP A 556 22.81 -8.12 8.77
CA ASP A 556 21.96 -9.19 9.32
C ASP A 556 20.51 -8.72 9.56
N TYR A 557 20.32 -7.47 9.98
CA TYR A 557 19.00 -6.90 10.29
C TYR A 557 18.13 -6.59 9.06
N VAL A 558 18.71 -6.64 7.85
CA VAL A 558 17.96 -6.57 6.60
C VAL A 558 18.07 -7.85 5.78
N ASP A 559 18.65 -8.89 6.35
CA ASP A 559 18.68 -10.21 5.73
C ASP A 559 17.30 -10.90 5.77
N TYR A 560 17.02 -11.65 4.71
CA TYR A 560 15.75 -12.33 4.53
C TYR A 560 15.58 -13.51 5.48
N GLU A 561 16.62 -14.32 5.63
CA GLU A 561 16.61 -15.51 6.49
C GLU A 561 16.59 -15.09 7.96
N PHE A 562 17.43 -14.12 8.35
CA PHE A 562 17.44 -13.58 9.70
C PHE A 562 16.05 -13.10 10.15
N THR A 563 15.33 -12.39 9.28
CA THR A 563 13.99 -11.88 9.62
C THR A 563 12.94 -12.99 9.72
N ALA A 564 13.07 -14.04 8.90
CA ALA A 564 12.20 -15.21 8.96
C ALA A 564 12.44 -16.00 10.26
N ASP A 565 13.70 -16.20 10.63
CA ASP A 565 14.11 -16.88 11.87
C ASP A 565 13.60 -16.16 13.11
N MET A 566 13.71 -14.84 13.16
CA MET A 566 13.14 -14.04 14.26
C MET A 566 11.63 -14.23 14.41
N GLU A 567 10.87 -14.34 13.31
CA GLU A 567 9.44 -14.62 13.42
C GLU A 567 9.18 -16.07 13.87
N GLY A 568 10.03 -17.02 13.47
CA GLY A 568 10.01 -18.39 13.97
C GLY A 568 10.31 -18.48 15.47
N ASP A 569 11.24 -17.66 15.98
CA ASP A 569 11.52 -17.59 17.42
C ASP A 569 10.36 -17.00 18.22
N LEU A 570 9.68 -15.98 17.68
CA LEU A 570 8.43 -15.48 18.27
C LEU A 570 7.35 -16.57 18.32
N ASP A 571 7.33 -17.48 17.36
CA ASP A 571 6.40 -18.63 17.37
C ASP A 571 6.82 -19.68 18.43
N LYS A 572 8.12 -19.90 18.65
CA LYS A 572 8.63 -20.72 19.76
C LYS A 572 8.24 -20.15 21.13
N ILE A 573 8.36 -18.82 21.32
CA ILE A 573 7.90 -18.14 22.54
C ILE A 573 6.39 -18.33 22.72
N ALA A 574 5.63 -18.15 21.64
CA ALA A 574 4.17 -18.32 21.65
C ALA A 574 3.73 -19.75 22.01
N ASN A 575 4.55 -20.76 21.67
CA ASN A 575 4.36 -22.17 22.03
C ASN A 575 4.95 -22.54 23.42
N GLY A 576 5.49 -21.58 24.18
CA GLY A 576 6.12 -21.83 25.49
C GLY A 576 7.45 -22.58 25.40
N GLN A 577 8.08 -22.63 24.22
CA GLN A 577 9.35 -23.33 23.97
C GLN A 577 10.58 -22.42 24.20
N ALA A 578 10.36 -21.10 24.33
CA ALA A 578 11.38 -20.10 24.60
C ALA A 578 10.81 -18.99 25.49
N VAL A 579 11.68 -18.21 26.13
CA VAL A 579 11.31 -17.11 27.03
C VAL A 579 11.67 -15.77 26.40
N GLY A 580 10.71 -14.85 26.31
CA GLY A 580 10.86 -13.57 25.63
C GLY A 580 11.98 -12.69 26.16
N ALA A 581 12.10 -12.54 27.48
CA ALA A 581 13.14 -11.73 28.09
C ALA A 581 14.57 -12.21 27.78
N ALA A 582 14.78 -13.54 27.78
CA ALA A 582 16.08 -14.12 27.42
C ALA A 582 16.40 -13.88 25.95
N TRP A 583 15.41 -14.06 25.06
CA TRP A 583 15.55 -13.79 23.63
C TRP A 583 15.84 -12.31 23.34
N LEU A 584 15.15 -11.37 24.01
CA LEU A 584 15.42 -9.93 23.88
C LEU A 584 16.83 -9.56 24.36
N LYS A 585 17.31 -10.20 25.43
CA LYS A 585 18.65 -10.00 25.95
C LYS A 585 19.70 -10.38 24.92
N HIS A 586 19.58 -11.58 24.33
CA HIS A 586 20.44 -12.02 23.23
C HIS A 586 20.37 -11.02 22.08
N PHE A 587 19.18 -10.72 21.57
CA PHE A 587 19.01 -9.83 20.42
C PHE A 587 19.65 -8.44 20.61
N TYR A 588 19.50 -7.86 21.81
CA TYR A 588 19.92 -6.49 22.07
C TYR A 588 21.39 -6.38 22.50
N TYR A 589 21.84 -7.25 23.41
CA TYR A 589 23.18 -7.19 23.98
C TYR A 589 24.19 -8.13 23.30
N GLY A 590 23.71 -9.12 22.55
CA GLY A 590 24.55 -10.18 21.97
C GLY A 590 24.88 -11.30 22.96
N GLU A 591 25.48 -12.36 22.44
CA GLU A 591 26.07 -13.46 23.21
C GLU A 591 27.23 -14.06 22.39
N ASP A 592 28.34 -14.38 23.05
CA ASP A 592 29.55 -14.95 22.44
C ASP A 592 30.04 -14.19 21.20
N SER A 593 29.91 -14.79 20.00
CA SER A 593 30.31 -14.22 18.71
C SER A 593 29.25 -13.33 18.06
N ASP A 594 28.04 -13.29 18.60
CA ASP A 594 26.97 -12.39 18.15
C ASP A 594 27.09 -11.05 18.89
N PRO A 595 27.40 -9.94 18.20
CA PRO A 595 27.59 -8.64 18.85
C PRO A 595 26.28 -8.03 19.38
N GLY A 596 25.11 -8.46 18.91
CA GLY A 596 23.82 -7.84 19.23
C GLY A 596 23.65 -6.41 18.71
N LEU A 597 22.41 -5.91 18.77
CA LEU A 597 22.04 -4.63 18.15
C LEU A 597 22.78 -3.44 18.76
N LEU A 598 22.94 -3.42 20.08
CA LEU A 598 23.54 -2.29 20.79
C LEU A 598 25.02 -2.10 20.41
N SER A 599 25.77 -3.21 20.30
CA SER A 599 27.19 -3.15 19.90
C SER A 599 27.33 -2.61 18.49
N ILE A 600 26.53 -3.08 17.55
CA ILE A 600 26.56 -2.62 16.15
C ILE A 600 26.27 -1.12 16.07
N VAL A 601 25.24 -0.64 16.76
CA VAL A 601 24.86 0.78 16.76
C VAL A 601 25.94 1.68 17.36
N ASN A 602 26.63 1.20 18.39
CA ASN A 602 27.71 1.94 19.04
C ASN A 602 29.01 1.94 18.22
N ASN A 603 29.20 0.94 17.35
CA ASN A 603 30.43 0.71 16.59
C ASN A 603 30.29 0.99 15.07
N LEU A 604 29.34 1.83 14.65
CA LEU A 604 29.06 2.14 13.23
C LEU A 604 30.23 2.83 12.48
N GLY A 605 31.19 3.42 13.19
CA GLY A 605 32.27 4.22 12.59
C GLY A 605 31.79 5.49 11.88
N GLU A 606 32.63 6.05 11.02
CA GLU A 606 32.28 7.20 10.18
C GLU A 606 31.49 6.75 8.95
N ILE A 607 30.19 7.06 8.92
CA ILE A 607 29.35 6.87 7.74
C ILE A 607 29.39 8.13 6.86
N ASP A 608 29.92 8.03 5.65
CA ASP A 608 29.84 9.10 4.65
C ASP A 608 28.42 9.22 4.10
N ALA A 609 27.71 10.26 4.54
CA ALA A 609 26.35 10.53 4.09
C ALA A 609 26.30 10.90 2.60
N ARG A 610 27.36 11.50 2.04
CA ARG A 610 27.41 11.83 0.61
C ARG A 610 27.43 10.54 -0.20
N ASP A 611 28.33 9.62 0.11
CA ASP A 611 28.45 8.34 -0.58
C ASP A 611 27.17 7.47 -0.48
N ILE A 612 26.58 7.35 0.71
CA ILE A 612 25.33 6.60 0.91
C ILE A 612 24.19 7.09 0.01
N ASN A 613 24.13 8.41 -0.24
CA ASN A 613 23.06 9.04 -1.03
C ASN A 613 23.45 9.27 -2.49
N SER A 614 24.48 8.60 -3.01
CA SER A 614 24.99 8.80 -4.38
C SER A 614 24.92 7.53 -5.22
N VAL A 615 24.32 7.55 -6.40
CA VAL A 615 24.32 6.42 -7.34
C VAL A 615 24.97 6.87 -8.64
N PRO A 616 26.11 6.30 -9.07
CA PRO A 616 26.62 6.52 -10.42
C PRO A 616 25.59 6.03 -11.44
N ILE A 617 25.24 6.88 -12.41
CA ILE A 617 24.26 6.52 -13.46
C ILE A 617 24.93 6.42 -14.83
N ALA A 618 25.79 7.38 -15.15
CA ALA A 618 26.59 7.38 -16.37
C ALA A 618 28.01 7.85 -16.06
N GLU A 619 28.92 7.74 -17.03
CA GLU A 619 30.25 8.31 -16.92
C GLU A 619 30.15 9.82 -16.63
N GLY A 620 30.73 10.24 -15.51
CA GLY A 620 30.68 11.65 -15.07
C GLY A 620 29.33 12.14 -14.54
N ILE A 621 28.27 11.32 -14.47
CA ILE A 621 26.94 11.71 -13.97
C ILE A 621 26.53 10.86 -12.77
N THR A 622 26.31 11.52 -11.64
CA THR A 622 25.90 10.87 -10.38
C THR A 622 24.51 11.33 -9.94
N LEU A 623 23.60 10.41 -9.69
CA LEU A 623 22.35 10.69 -8.99
C LEU A 623 22.62 10.89 -7.51
N ARG A 624 22.01 11.91 -6.93
CA ARG A 624 22.10 12.25 -5.51
C ARG A 624 20.72 12.46 -4.92
N VAL A 625 20.51 11.95 -3.71
CA VAL A 625 19.29 12.21 -2.94
C VAL A 625 19.54 13.37 -1.97
N GLY A 626 19.04 14.55 -2.33
CA GLY A 626 19.16 15.76 -1.52
C GLY A 626 17.89 16.09 -0.73
N LYS A 627 17.94 17.21 -0.01
CA LYS A 627 16.77 17.76 0.73
C LYS A 627 15.54 17.96 -0.15
N PHE A 628 15.74 18.25 -1.44
CA PHE A 628 14.67 18.52 -2.39
C PHE A 628 14.38 17.34 -3.32
N GLY A 629 14.83 16.13 -2.98
CA GLY A 629 14.61 14.93 -3.79
C GLY A 629 15.83 14.54 -4.62
N PRO A 630 15.66 13.56 -5.53
CA PRO A 630 16.71 13.07 -6.41
C PRO A 630 17.09 14.12 -7.48
N TYR A 631 18.38 14.31 -7.70
CA TYR A 631 18.93 15.14 -8.77
C TYR A 631 20.19 14.48 -9.34
N LEU A 632 20.50 14.74 -10.59
CA LEU A 632 21.77 14.38 -11.23
C LEU A 632 22.77 15.51 -11.01
N GLU A 633 24.04 15.16 -10.80
CA GLU A 633 25.17 16.08 -10.74
C GLU A 633 26.25 15.59 -11.70
N SER A 634 26.71 16.46 -12.61
CA SER A 634 27.86 16.21 -13.46
C SER A 634 29.15 16.51 -12.69
N SER A 635 30.15 15.64 -12.79
CA SER A 635 31.53 15.91 -12.40
C SER A 635 32.38 16.43 -13.57
N VAL A 636 31.84 16.44 -14.79
CA VAL A 636 32.46 17.04 -15.97
C VAL A 636 32.00 18.49 -16.07
N PRO A 637 32.90 19.48 -16.08
CA PRO A 637 32.53 20.87 -16.27
C PRO A 637 31.86 21.04 -17.64
N THR A 638 30.65 21.57 -17.67
CA THR A 638 29.93 21.85 -18.92
C THR A 638 30.11 23.32 -19.27
N VAL A 639 30.50 23.60 -20.51
CA VAL A 639 30.54 24.97 -21.03
C VAL A 639 29.12 25.33 -21.46
N ASP A 640 28.58 26.40 -20.89
CA ASP A 640 27.31 26.95 -21.35
C ASP A 640 27.45 27.37 -22.83
N ALA A 641 26.64 26.77 -23.70
CA ALA A 641 26.74 26.98 -25.15
C ALA A 641 26.41 28.42 -25.60
N LYS A 642 25.77 29.22 -24.73
CA LYS A 642 25.38 30.61 -25.00
C LYS A 642 26.30 31.62 -24.31
N THR A 643 26.75 31.36 -23.08
CA THR A 643 27.58 32.30 -22.30
C THR A 643 29.08 31.99 -22.33
N GLY A 644 29.46 30.76 -22.68
CA GLY A 644 30.85 30.31 -22.68
C GLY A 644 31.43 30.07 -21.27
N GLU A 645 30.64 30.18 -20.21
CA GLU A 645 31.09 29.95 -18.84
C GLU A 645 31.19 28.46 -18.51
N ILE A 646 32.22 28.09 -17.73
CA ILE A 646 32.43 26.72 -17.24
C ILE A 646 31.58 26.51 -15.98
N VAL A 647 30.58 25.63 -16.07
CA VAL A 647 29.78 25.20 -14.91
C VAL A 647 30.42 23.95 -14.31
N GLU A 648 31.12 24.11 -13.18
CA GLU A 648 31.89 23.03 -12.53
C GLU A 648 31.02 21.86 -11.99
N ALA A 649 29.73 22.09 -11.73
CA ALA A 649 28.81 21.06 -11.23
C ALA A 649 27.38 21.30 -11.73
N ALA A 650 27.15 21.06 -13.02
CA ALA A 650 25.81 21.11 -13.60
C ALA A 650 24.87 20.12 -12.89
N ARG A 651 23.60 20.50 -12.72
CA ARG A 651 22.60 19.68 -12.05
C ARG A 651 21.30 19.61 -12.82
N ALA A 652 20.68 18.43 -12.83
CA ALA A 652 19.35 18.20 -13.36
C ALA A 652 18.44 17.60 -12.29
N ASN A 653 17.17 18.02 -12.22
CA ASN A 653 16.22 17.33 -11.36
C ASN A 653 15.74 16.04 -12.03
N VAL A 654 15.56 14.98 -11.25
CA VAL A 654 14.93 13.75 -11.74
C VAL A 654 13.41 13.87 -11.53
N PRO A 655 12.58 13.67 -12.57
CA PRO A 655 11.12 13.68 -12.42
C PRO A 655 10.64 12.68 -11.36
N GLU A 656 9.59 13.04 -10.61
CA GLU A 656 9.07 12.20 -9.51
C GLU A 656 8.39 10.92 -10.00
N ASP A 657 7.85 10.94 -11.21
CA ASP A 657 7.15 9.84 -11.86
C ASP A 657 8.11 8.85 -12.56
N LEU A 658 9.28 9.30 -13.01
CA LEU A 658 10.29 8.47 -13.65
C LEU A 658 10.69 7.29 -12.74
N ALA A 659 10.52 6.07 -13.24
CA ALA A 659 10.90 4.88 -12.50
C ALA A 659 12.44 4.74 -12.44
N PRO A 660 13.01 4.15 -11.38
CA PRO A 660 14.46 4.01 -11.27
C PRO A 660 15.13 3.25 -12.43
N ASP A 661 14.50 2.21 -12.98
CA ASP A 661 15.01 1.49 -14.17
C ASP A 661 14.94 2.30 -15.48
N GLU A 662 14.03 3.27 -15.57
CA GLU A 662 13.89 4.17 -16.72
C GLU A 662 14.97 5.27 -16.73
N LEU A 663 15.67 5.50 -15.61
CA LEU A 663 16.81 6.41 -15.53
C LEU A 663 18.08 5.73 -16.07
N THR A 664 18.08 5.44 -17.37
CA THR A 664 19.22 4.89 -18.09
C THR A 664 20.34 5.93 -18.26
N PRO A 665 21.58 5.52 -18.62
CA PRO A 665 22.64 6.47 -18.95
C PRO A 665 22.23 7.49 -20.01
N ALA A 666 21.55 7.03 -21.07
CA ALA A 666 21.02 7.90 -22.13
C ALA A 666 20.00 8.90 -21.58
N LYS A 667 19.07 8.45 -20.73
CA LYS A 667 18.06 9.33 -20.11
C LYS A 667 18.70 10.35 -19.17
N ALA A 668 19.74 9.95 -18.44
CA ALA A 668 20.47 10.86 -17.56
C ALA A 668 21.19 11.96 -18.34
N ILE A 669 21.82 11.62 -19.48
CA ILE A 669 22.45 12.59 -20.38
C ILE A 669 21.39 13.54 -20.94
N GLU A 670 20.28 13.03 -21.47
CA GLU A 670 19.16 13.84 -21.97
C GLU A 670 18.64 14.82 -20.90
N LEU A 671 18.45 14.34 -19.67
CA LEU A 671 18.05 15.19 -18.55
C LEU A 671 19.09 16.26 -18.26
N MET A 672 20.39 15.94 -18.29
CA MET A 672 21.46 16.92 -18.07
C MET A 672 21.52 17.99 -19.15
N GLU A 673 21.33 17.62 -20.42
CA GLU A 673 21.32 18.55 -21.57
C GLU A 673 20.10 19.47 -21.55
N THR A 674 18.93 18.92 -21.23
CA THR A 674 17.67 19.69 -21.16
C THR A 674 17.54 20.50 -19.87
N SER A 675 18.31 20.18 -18.84
CA SER A 675 18.29 20.89 -17.54
C SER A 675 19.25 22.06 -17.46
N ALA A 676 19.77 22.55 -18.58
CA ALA A 676 20.55 23.77 -18.60
C ALA A 676 19.83 24.84 -17.76
N PRO A 677 20.52 25.50 -16.82
CA PRO A 677 19.96 26.61 -16.10
C PRO A 677 19.80 27.74 -17.11
N GLU A 678 18.67 27.79 -17.81
CA GLU A 678 18.29 29.00 -18.52
C GLU A 678 17.97 30.06 -17.46
N GLU A 679 19.00 30.67 -16.87
CA GLU A 679 18.90 31.95 -16.20
C GLU A 679 18.86 33.01 -17.29
N ARG A 680 17.67 33.25 -17.83
CA ARG A 680 17.49 34.29 -18.84
C ARG A 680 17.23 35.61 -18.12
N VAL A 681 18.19 36.54 -18.24
CA VAL A 681 18.02 37.91 -17.77
C VAL A 681 16.94 38.60 -18.62
N LEU A 682 15.85 39.00 -17.98
CA LEU A 682 14.73 39.67 -18.64
C LEU A 682 14.90 41.19 -18.65
N GLY A 683 15.66 41.74 -17.69
CA GLY A 683 15.96 43.16 -17.57
C GLY A 683 15.97 43.63 -16.11
N THR A 684 15.85 44.94 -15.89
CA THR A 684 15.83 45.55 -14.56
C THR A 684 14.42 46.05 -14.23
N ASP A 685 13.90 45.71 -13.06
CA ASP A 685 12.64 46.25 -12.57
C ASP A 685 12.76 47.77 -12.36
N PRO A 686 11.98 48.60 -13.06
CA PRO A 686 12.05 50.06 -12.96
C PRO A 686 11.65 50.60 -11.57
N HIS A 687 10.95 49.83 -10.74
CA HIS A 687 10.53 50.26 -9.41
C HIS A 687 11.55 49.93 -8.32
N THR A 688 12.18 48.77 -8.40
CA THR A 688 13.13 48.31 -7.37
C THR A 688 14.58 48.48 -7.76
N GLY A 689 14.87 48.64 -9.06
CA GLY A 689 16.24 48.64 -9.59
C GLY A 689 16.90 47.25 -9.58
N HIS A 690 16.17 46.19 -9.22
CA HIS A 690 16.69 44.83 -9.18
C HIS A 690 16.62 44.14 -10.55
N THR A 691 17.62 43.32 -10.87
CA THR A 691 17.61 42.48 -12.07
C THR A 691 16.58 41.36 -11.93
N VAL A 692 15.78 41.13 -12.97
CA VAL A 692 14.77 40.07 -13.05
C VAL A 692 15.25 38.97 -13.99
N VAL A 693 15.11 37.72 -13.54
CA VAL A 693 15.54 36.54 -14.27
C VAL A 693 14.43 35.49 -14.34
N ALA A 694 14.32 34.76 -15.45
CA ALA A 694 13.53 33.55 -15.58
C ALA A 694 14.42 32.31 -15.39
N LYS A 695 13.90 31.24 -14.77
CA LYS A 695 14.62 30.01 -14.40
C LYS A 695 13.72 28.78 -14.46
N ASN A 696 14.27 27.62 -14.80
CA ASN A 696 13.60 26.33 -14.65
C ASN A 696 13.79 25.76 -13.23
N GLY A 697 12.67 25.57 -12.50
CA GLY A 697 12.67 25.04 -11.13
C GLY A 697 11.98 23.67 -11.01
N ARG A 698 12.14 23.01 -9.86
CA ARG A 698 11.53 21.70 -9.56
C ARG A 698 10.01 21.65 -9.80
N TYR A 699 9.31 22.77 -9.60
CA TYR A 699 7.85 22.86 -9.71
C TYR A 699 7.39 23.53 -11.02
N GLY A 700 8.28 23.63 -12.01
CA GLY A 700 8.07 24.36 -13.26
C GLY A 700 8.93 25.62 -13.34
N ALA A 701 8.88 26.28 -14.50
CA ALA A 701 9.58 27.53 -14.74
C ALA A 701 9.04 28.66 -13.84
N TYR A 702 9.90 29.57 -13.43
CA TYR A 702 9.56 30.73 -12.59
C TYR A 702 10.43 31.94 -12.90
N VAL A 703 9.95 33.13 -12.53
CA VAL A 703 10.70 34.39 -12.54
C VAL A 703 11.01 34.82 -11.12
N THR A 704 12.17 35.45 -10.92
CA THR A 704 12.58 35.98 -9.62
C THR A 704 13.45 37.21 -9.79
N GLU A 705 13.42 38.12 -8.82
CA GLU A 705 14.40 39.22 -8.76
C GLU A 705 15.70 38.77 -8.07
N ILE A 706 16.81 39.40 -8.45
CA ILE A 706 18.12 39.27 -7.82
C ILE A 706 18.28 40.46 -6.86
N ILE A 707 18.30 40.17 -5.56
CA ILE A 707 18.57 41.17 -4.52
C ILE A 707 20.09 41.22 -4.30
N PRO A 708 20.76 42.37 -4.53
CA PRO A 708 22.18 42.52 -4.27
C PRO A 708 22.51 42.27 -2.79
N GLU A 709 23.58 41.52 -2.51
CA GLU A 709 24.10 41.41 -1.15
C GLU A 709 24.85 42.70 -0.77
N MET A 710 24.78 43.10 0.51
CA MET A 710 25.55 44.25 1.00
C MET A 710 27.05 43.96 0.91
N THR A 711 27.85 44.94 0.50
CA THR A 711 29.31 44.77 0.41
C THR A 711 29.94 44.61 1.80
N GLU A 712 31.14 44.04 1.88
CA GLU A 712 31.86 43.86 3.15
C GLU A 712 32.08 45.18 3.89
N GLU A 713 32.29 46.28 3.15
CA GLU A 713 32.43 47.64 3.67
C GLU A 713 31.12 48.17 4.29
N GLN A 714 29.97 47.87 3.66
CA GLN A 714 28.66 48.25 4.18
C GLN A 714 28.25 47.41 5.41
N LEU A 715 28.69 46.14 5.46
CA LEU A 715 28.54 45.28 6.64
C LEU A 715 29.43 45.75 7.80
N ALA A 716 30.62 46.27 7.51
CA ALA A 716 31.56 46.82 8.50
C ALA A 716 31.11 48.17 9.10
N ALA A 717 30.28 48.94 8.37
CA ALA A 717 29.74 50.22 8.83
C ALA A 717 28.49 50.10 9.74
N LEU A 718 27.99 48.89 10.00
CA LEU A 718 26.84 48.67 10.89
C LEU A 718 27.22 48.99 12.36
N PRO A 719 26.36 49.70 13.12
CA PRO A 719 26.67 50.09 14.50
C PRO A 719 26.90 48.89 15.42
N VAL A 720 28.02 48.89 16.12
CA VAL A 720 28.41 47.81 17.04
C VAL A 720 27.60 47.92 18.33
N GLU A 721 26.71 46.96 18.58
CA GLU A 721 26.07 46.82 19.88
C GLU A 721 27.05 46.24 20.91
N TYR A 722 27.00 46.72 22.15
CA TYR A 722 27.81 46.16 23.26
C TYR A 722 26.93 45.40 24.26
N TYR A 723 27.47 44.35 24.88
CA TYR A 723 26.90 43.69 26.05
C TYR A 723 26.97 44.64 27.26
N LYS A 724 26.15 44.41 28.30
CA LYS A 724 26.17 45.21 29.55
C LYS A 724 27.51 45.21 30.29
N ASN A 725 28.41 44.27 29.96
CA ASN A 725 29.76 44.17 30.50
C ASN A 725 30.83 44.88 29.62
N GLY A 726 30.42 45.69 28.64
CA GLY A 726 31.33 46.48 27.80
C GLY A 726 31.97 45.72 26.64
N LYS A 727 31.68 44.43 26.42
CA LYS A 727 32.20 43.68 25.26
C LYS A 727 31.33 43.90 24.01
N PRO A 728 31.90 44.06 22.81
CA PRO A 728 31.11 44.16 21.58
C PRO A 728 30.37 42.84 21.31
N LYS A 729 29.11 42.92 20.90
CA LYS A 729 28.33 41.78 20.42
C LYS A 729 28.76 41.44 19.00
N PRO A 730 28.79 40.15 18.62
CA PRO A 730 29.01 39.77 17.22
C PRO A 730 27.92 40.41 16.35
N PRO A 731 28.28 40.95 15.16
CA PRO A 731 27.32 41.61 14.27
C PRO A 731 26.23 40.60 13.89
N LYS A 732 24.96 40.97 14.14
CA LYS A 732 23.83 40.21 13.63
C LYS A 732 23.86 40.32 12.11
N LYS A 733 24.04 39.20 11.39
CA LYS A 733 23.85 39.17 9.94
C LYS A 733 22.46 39.76 9.62
N PRO A 734 22.36 40.77 8.73
CA PRO A 734 21.08 41.31 8.34
C PRO A 734 20.18 40.19 7.80
N VAL A 735 18.88 40.29 8.08
CA VAL A 735 17.90 39.33 7.56
C VAL A 735 17.89 39.49 6.04
N LYS A 736 18.38 38.48 5.30
CA LYS A 736 18.33 38.50 3.83
C LYS A 736 16.88 38.75 3.40
N ALA A 737 16.66 39.81 2.63
CA ALA A 737 15.37 40.06 2.01
C ALA A 737 15.04 38.88 1.09
N LYS A 738 13.79 38.42 1.13
CA LYS A 738 13.35 37.33 0.23
C LYS A 738 13.05 37.95 -1.13
N PRO A 739 13.60 37.41 -2.23
CA PRO A 739 13.26 37.89 -3.56
C PRO A 739 11.78 37.64 -3.84
N ARG A 740 11.14 38.58 -4.55
CA ARG A 740 9.85 38.32 -5.18
C ARG A 740 10.04 37.26 -6.27
N THR A 741 9.09 36.34 -6.32
CA THR A 741 9.11 35.18 -7.22
C THR A 741 7.71 34.93 -7.74
N GLY A 742 7.58 34.63 -9.04
CA GLY A 742 6.33 34.24 -9.67
C GLY A 742 6.51 33.00 -10.55
N SER A 743 5.65 32.00 -10.43
CA SER A 743 5.67 30.83 -11.32
C SER A 743 5.17 31.22 -12.71
N LEU A 744 5.83 30.74 -13.77
CA LEU A 744 5.32 30.86 -15.14
C LEU A 744 4.02 30.06 -15.28
N PHE A 745 3.16 30.55 -16.16
CA PHE A 745 1.97 29.85 -16.61
C PHE A 745 2.32 28.68 -17.52
N LYS A 746 1.39 27.74 -17.69
CA LYS A 746 1.64 26.54 -18.52
C LYS A 746 1.95 26.86 -19.98
N SER A 747 1.42 27.96 -20.48
CA SER A 747 1.65 28.47 -21.84
C SER A 747 2.94 29.27 -21.99
N MET A 748 3.59 29.65 -20.88
CA MET A 748 4.80 30.45 -20.87
C MET A 748 6.04 29.58 -20.78
N THR A 749 7.08 29.99 -21.49
CA THR A 749 8.40 29.33 -21.47
C THR A 749 9.46 30.32 -21.03
N VAL A 750 10.61 29.83 -20.55
CA VAL A 750 11.72 30.70 -20.13
C VAL A 750 12.24 31.51 -21.34
N GLU A 751 12.18 30.92 -22.52
CA GLU A 751 12.63 31.45 -23.80
C GLU A 751 11.72 32.55 -24.34
N SER A 752 10.42 32.52 -24.02
CA SER A 752 9.42 33.45 -24.56
C SER A 752 8.96 34.54 -23.60
N VAL A 753 9.10 34.34 -22.27
CA VAL A 753 8.59 35.30 -21.28
C VAL A 753 9.27 36.67 -21.39
N THR A 754 8.49 37.73 -21.25
CA THR A 754 8.96 39.13 -21.30
C THR A 754 9.13 39.71 -19.89
N LEU A 755 9.86 40.84 -19.77
CA LEU A 755 10.03 41.54 -18.49
C LEU A 755 8.68 41.99 -17.90
N ASP A 756 7.77 42.49 -18.71
CA ASP A 756 6.47 42.98 -18.25
C ASP A 756 5.60 41.85 -17.70
N GLU A 757 5.57 40.69 -18.37
CA GLU A 757 4.90 39.50 -17.88
C GLU A 757 5.53 38.99 -16.57
N ALA A 758 6.86 39.04 -16.47
CA ALA A 758 7.57 38.63 -15.26
C ALA A 758 7.24 39.53 -14.06
N LEU A 759 7.21 40.85 -14.26
CA LEU A 759 6.82 41.82 -13.24
C LEU A 759 5.36 41.63 -12.81
N ALA A 760 4.46 41.34 -13.76
CA ALA A 760 3.07 41.01 -13.46
C ALA A 760 2.97 39.74 -12.59
N LEU A 761 3.67 38.66 -12.93
CA LEU A 761 3.69 37.43 -12.14
C LEU A 761 4.27 37.63 -10.72
N MET A 762 5.34 38.43 -10.59
CA MET A 762 5.97 38.73 -9.30
C MET A 762 5.17 39.71 -8.43
N SER A 763 4.17 40.39 -8.99
CA SER A 763 3.24 41.23 -8.23
C SER A 763 2.20 40.42 -7.44
N LEU A 764 2.11 39.11 -7.69
CA LEU A 764 1.21 38.21 -6.99
C LEU A 764 1.74 37.87 -5.59
N PRO A 765 0.88 37.76 -4.55
CA PRO A 765 -0.58 37.80 -4.60
C PRO A 765 -1.15 39.22 -4.82
N ARG A 766 -2.10 39.37 -5.75
CA ARG A 766 -2.83 40.63 -5.98
C ARG A 766 -4.00 40.72 -5.00
N VAL A 767 -4.11 41.85 -4.29
CA VAL A 767 -5.21 42.12 -3.36
C VAL A 767 -6.40 42.67 -4.14
N LEU A 768 -7.56 42.04 -4.03
CA LEU A 768 -8.80 42.46 -4.71
C LEU A 768 -9.63 43.44 -3.88
N GLY A 769 -9.52 43.34 -2.54
CA GLY A 769 -10.28 44.14 -1.58
C GLY A 769 -10.57 43.35 -0.31
N GLU A 770 -11.53 43.82 0.47
CA GLU A 770 -12.00 43.17 1.69
C GLU A 770 -13.44 42.70 1.51
N ASP A 771 -13.83 41.64 2.23
CA ASP A 771 -15.24 41.27 2.34
C ASP A 771 -16.01 42.15 3.33
N ALA A 772 -17.32 41.92 3.47
CA ALA A 772 -18.18 42.63 4.41
C ALA A 772 -17.75 42.50 5.89
N GLU A 773 -16.87 41.54 6.21
CA GLU A 773 -16.31 41.29 7.55
C GLU A 773 -14.89 41.87 7.72
N GLY A 774 -14.35 42.57 6.71
CA GLY A 774 -13.01 43.16 6.72
C GLY A 774 -11.88 42.16 6.45
N THR A 775 -12.18 40.98 5.92
CA THR A 775 -11.15 39.96 5.58
C THR A 775 -10.60 40.23 4.18
N PRO A 776 -9.27 40.37 4.02
CA PRO A 776 -8.67 40.62 2.71
C PRO A 776 -8.81 39.39 1.79
N ILE A 777 -9.19 39.65 0.55
CA ILE A 777 -9.27 38.68 -0.53
C ILE A 777 -8.08 38.89 -1.48
N THR A 778 -7.30 37.84 -1.69
CA THR A 778 -6.17 37.84 -2.63
C THR A 778 -6.38 36.86 -3.75
N VAL A 779 -5.83 37.15 -4.93
CA VAL A 779 -5.71 36.20 -6.04
C VAL A 779 -4.23 35.85 -6.25
N GLN A 780 -3.96 34.56 -6.41
CA GLN A 780 -2.60 34.02 -6.45
C GLN A 780 -2.52 32.75 -7.29
N ASN A 781 -1.35 32.48 -7.85
CA ASN A 781 -1.06 31.23 -8.54
C ASN A 781 -0.46 30.20 -7.56
N GLY A 782 -0.84 28.92 -7.69
CA GLY A 782 -0.33 27.84 -6.84
C GLY A 782 -0.05 26.57 -7.63
N ARG A 783 0.45 25.54 -6.94
CA ARG A 783 0.83 24.24 -7.55
C ARG A 783 -0.28 23.60 -8.41
N PHE A 784 -1.54 23.82 -8.07
CA PHE A 784 -2.70 23.23 -8.75
C PHE A 784 -3.43 24.20 -9.69
N GLY A 785 -2.83 25.36 -9.97
CA GLY A 785 -3.42 26.43 -10.76
C GLY A 785 -3.88 27.64 -9.93
N PRO A 786 -4.54 28.60 -10.57
CA PRO A 786 -4.88 29.90 -10.01
C PRO A 786 -6.04 29.81 -9.01
N TYR A 787 -5.98 30.60 -7.94
CA TYR A 787 -7.00 30.60 -6.90
C TYR A 787 -7.13 31.93 -6.16
N LEU A 788 -8.34 32.17 -5.67
CA LEU A 788 -8.67 33.18 -4.68
C LEU A 788 -8.39 32.63 -3.27
N LYS A 789 -7.96 33.50 -2.36
CA LYS A 789 -7.76 33.20 -0.94
C LYS A 789 -8.41 34.27 -0.07
N LYS A 790 -9.22 33.83 0.89
CA LYS A 790 -9.89 34.66 1.90
C LYS A 790 -9.70 34.02 3.27
N GLY A 791 -8.73 34.52 4.05
CA GLY A 791 -8.31 33.90 5.30
C GLY A 791 -7.81 32.44 5.12
N THR A 792 -8.63 31.47 5.52
CA THR A 792 -8.36 30.02 5.34
C THR A 792 -9.19 29.38 4.22
N ASP A 793 -10.11 30.11 3.61
CA ASP A 793 -10.85 29.65 2.43
C ASP A 793 -10.04 29.92 1.16
N SER A 794 -10.14 28.99 0.20
CA SER A 794 -9.44 29.08 -1.09
C SER A 794 -10.33 28.48 -2.17
N ARG A 795 -10.47 29.19 -3.29
CA ARG A 795 -11.35 28.84 -4.43
C ARG A 795 -10.57 28.91 -5.72
N SER A 796 -10.55 27.84 -6.50
CA SER A 796 -9.93 27.84 -7.83
C SER A 796 -10.69 28.75 -8.78
N ILE A 797 -9.98 29.37 -9.73
CA ILE A 797 -10.57 30.15 -10.82
C ILE A 797 -10.33 29.46 -12.16
N GLY A 798 -11.01 29.88 -13.23
CA GLY A 798 -11.16 29.12 -14.47
C GLY A 798 -9.89 29.03 -15.31
N SER A 799 -9.08 30.09 -15.33
CA SER A 799 -7.85 30.15 -16.12
C SER A 799 -6.77 31.01 -15.46
N GLU A 800 -5.52 30.83 -15.92
CA GLU A 800 -4.37 31.62 -15.44
C GLU A 800 -4.50 33.12 -15.83
N GLU A 801 -5.19 33.42 -16.93
CA GLU A 801 -5.47 34.79 -17.39
C GLU A 801 -6.41 35.56 -16.45
N GLU A 802 -7.38 34.86 -15.84
CA GLU A 802 -8.33 35.46 -14.89
C GLU A 802 -7.63 36.03 -13.64
N ILE A 803 -6.40 35.61 -13.32
CA ILE A 803 -5.65 36.13 -12.16
C ILE A 803 -5.52 37.65 -12.21
N PHE A 804 -5.29 38.21 -13.40
CA PHE A 804 -5.03 39.63 -13.56
C PHE A 804 -6.30 40.47 -13.75
N THR A 805 -7.39 39.86 -14.22
CA THR A 805 -8.62 40.56 -14.59
C THR A 805 -9.75 40.41 -13.58
N ILE A 806 -9.73 39.37 -12.74
CA ILE A 806 -10.82 39.10 -11.79
C ILE A 806 -11.05 40.27 -10.82
N THR A 807 -12.31 40.65 -10.63
CA THR A 807 -12.71 41.77 -9.75
C THR A 807 -13.12 41.29 -8.37
N LEU A 808 -13.26 42.23 -7.42
CA LEU A 808 -13.77 41.94 -6.08
C LEU A 808 -15.19 41.36 -6.13
N ASP A 809 -16.07 41.92 -6.98
CA ASP A 809 -17.46 41.46 -7.10
C ASP A 809 -17.54 40.02 -7.62
N GLN A 810 -16.73 39.68 -8.62
CA GLN A 810 -16.62 38.31 -9.13
C GLN A 810 -16.03 37.36 -8.07
N ALA A 811 -15.05 37.82 -7.30
CA ALA A 811 -14.50 37.02 -6.21
C ALA A 811 -15.55 36.78 -5.11
N LEU A 812 -16.34 37.79 -4.74
CA LEU A 812 -17.45 37.67 -3.78
C LEU A 812 -18.54 36.74 -4.30
N GLU A 813 -18.85 36.77 -5.60
CA GLU A 813 -19.75 35.82 -6.25
C GLU A 813 -19.22 34.39 -6.13
N ILE A 814 -17.95 34.15 -6.43
CA ILE A 814 -17.31 32.82 -6.27
C ILE A 814 -17.32 32.36 -4.80
N TYR A 815 -17.15 33.28 -3.84
CA TYR A 815 -17.26 32.97 -2.41
C TYR A 815 -18.69 32.74 -1.94
N SER A 816 -19.69 33.36 -2.59
CA SER A 816 -21.12 33.15 -2.33
C SER A 816 -21.59 31.76 -2.76
N GLN A 817 -20.91 31.17 -3.75
CA GLN A 817 -21.14 29.79 -4.15
C GLN A 817 -20.58 28.80 -3.10
N PRO A 818 -21.23 27.64 -2.88
CA PRO A 818 -20.71 26.61 -2.00
C PRO A 818 -19.34 26.11 -2.50
N LYS A 819 -18.42 25.80 -1.57
CA LYS A 819 -17.05 25.36 -1.91
C LYS A 819 -17.06 24.09 -2.75
N GLN A 820 -16.92 24.25 -4.06
CA GLN A 820 -16.70 23.16 -4.99
C GLN A 820 -15.26 22.66 -4.78
N ARG A 821 -15.12 21.55 -4.05
CA ARG A 821 -13.90 20.74 -4.14
C ARG A 821 -13.91 20.16 -5.55
N GLY A 822 -12.91 20.50 -6.36
CA GLY A 822 -12.83 20.12 -7.77
C GLY A 822 -13.42 18.75 -8.04
N ALA A 823 -14.55 18.72 -8.71
CA ALA A 823 -15.18 17.54 -9.25
C ALA A 823 -16.19 17.97 -10.30
N ARG A 824 -16.14 17.28 -11.45
CA ARG A 824 -17.26 16.74 -12.22
C ARG A 824 -18.62 17.44 -12.08
N ALA A 825 -19.25 17.68 -13.24
CA ALA A 825 -20.63 18.11 -13.43
C ALA A 825 -21.57 17.69 -12.28
N ALA A 826 -22.34 18.65 -11.74
CA ALA A 826 -23.25 18.45 -10.63
C ALA A 826 -24.18 17.26 -10.90
N VAL A 827 -24.05 16.21 -10.09
CA VAL A 827 -24.94 15.05 -10.13
C VAL A 827 -26.31 15.51 -9.62
N PRO A 828 -27.41 15.30 -10.37
CA PRO A 828 -28.76 15.64 -9.92
C PRO A 828 -29.11 14.91 -8.60
N PRO A 829 -29.95 15.49 -7.73
CA PRO A 829 -30.30 14.89 -6.45
C PRO A 829 -31.02 13.54 -6.65
N LEU A 830 -30.77 12.61 -5.73
CA LEU A 830 -31.34 11.27 -5.72
C LEU A 830 -32.85 11.26 -5.45
N ALA A 831 -33.35 12.28 -4.74
CA ALA A 831 -34.77 12.54 -4.51
C ALA A 831 -35.00 14.00 -4.08
N GLU A 832 -36.17 14.57 -4.35
CA GLU A 832 -36.58 15.91 -3.91
C GLU A 832 -37.94 15.84 -3.20
N PHE A 833 -38.07 16.53 -2.06
CA PHE A 833 -39.25 16.48 -1.19
C PHE A 833 -39.89 17.86 -0.94
N GLY A 834 -39.59 18.85 -1.79
CA GLY A 834 -40.11 20.22 -1.67
C GLY A 834 -39.56 20.99 -0.45
N PRO A 835 -40.10 22.17 -0.13
CA PRO A 835 -39.54 23.05 0.90
C PRO A 835 -39.72 22.50 2.32
N ASP A 836 -38.68 22.69 3.14
CA ASP A 836 -38.67 22.41 4.57
C ASP A 836 -39.46 23.47 5.35
N PRO A 837 -40.30 23.09 6.32
CA PRO A 837 -41.13 24.03 7.08
C PRO A 837 -40.37 24.95 8.03
N VAL A 838 -39.06 24.73 8.26
CA VAL A 838 -38.23 25.54 9.17
C VAL A 838 -37.21 26.39 8.40
N SER A 839 -36.54 25.83 7.41
CA SER A 839 -35.55 26.59 6.61
C SER A 839 -36.11 27.20 5.33
N GLU A 840 -37.37 26.88 4.96
CA GLU A 840 -38.07 27.32 3.75
C GLU A 840 -37.38 26.94 2.43
N LYS A 841 -36.30 26.13 2.50
CA LYS A 841 -35.51 25.66 1.36
C LYS A 841 -35.86 24.24 0.98
N ASN A 842 -35.67 23.89 -0.29
CA ASN A 842 -35.98 22.55 -0.79
C ASN A 842 -35.15 21.47 -0.09
N ILE A 843 -35.85 20.45 0.41
CA ILE A 843 -35.28 19.21 0.93
C ILE A 843 -34.93 18.32 -0.25
N VAL A 844 -33.64 18.01 -0.38
CA VAL A 844 -33.13 17.13 -1.43
C VAL A 844 -32.21 16.07 -0.83
N VAL A 845 -32.14 14.91 -1.48
CA VAL A 845 -31.24 13.83 -1.11
C VAL A 845 -30.08 13.81 -2.08
N LYS A 846 -28.85 13.79 -1.58
CA LYS A 846 -27.63 13.81 -2.39
C LYS A 846 -26.70 12.68 -2.01
N GLU A 847 -25.91 12.22 -2.98
CA GLU A 847 -24.83 11.25 -2.76
C GLU A 847 -23.65 11.95 -2.07
N GLY A 848 -23.20 11.42 -0.93
CA GLY A 848 -22.07 11.96 -0.17
C GLY A 848 -20.99 10.92 0.08
N ARG A 849 -19.80 11.36 0.54
CA ARG A 849 -18.66 10.47 0.88
C ARG A 849 -19.00 9.34 1.87
N PHE A 850 -20.08 9.49 2.63
CA PHE A 850 -20.52 8.54 3.67
C PHE A 850 -21.87 7.88 3.34
N GLY A 851 -22.31 7.93 2.08
CA GLY A 851 -23.61 7.49 1.59
C GLY A 851 -24.60 8.64 1.36
N PRO A 852 -25.85 8.34 0.93
CA PRO A 852 -26.90 9.33 0.70
C PRO A 852 -27.18 10.16 1.95
N TYR A 853 -27.44 11.45 1.79
CA TYR A 853 -27.79 12.35 2.89
C TYR A 853 -28.91 13.31 2.48
N ILE A 854 -29.77 13.61 3.45
CA ILE A 854 -30.87 14.57 3.35
C ILE A 854 -30.31 15.95 3.68
N THR A 855 -30.64 16.94 2.86
CA THR A 855 -30.25 18.33 3.07
C THR A 855 -31.34 19.29 2.65
N ASP A 856 -31.58 20.31 3.47
CA ASP A 856 -32.38 21.50 3.15
C ASP A 856 -31.50 22.69 2.73
N GLY A 857 -30.22 22.43 2.41
CA GLY A 857 -29.23 23.47 2.12
C GLY A 857 -28.63 24.17 3.35
N VAL A 858 -29.06 23.86 4.58
CA VAL A 858 -28.52 24.43 5.83
C VAL A 858 -28.08 23.32 6.80
N THR A 859 -28.93 22.33 7.00
CA THR A 859 -28.75 21.16 7.86
C THR A 859 -28.57 19.92 7.00
N ASN A 860 -27.52 19.14 7.27
CA ASN A 860 -27.27 17.88 6.59
C ASN A 860 -27.39 16.72 7.59
N ILE A 861 -28.19 15.72 7.25
CA ILE A 861 -28.25 14.46 8.00
C ILE A 861 -28.12 13.28 7.03
N THR A 862 -27.20 12.37 7.33
CA THR A 862 -27.03 11.13 6.56
C THR A 862 -28.33 10.32 6.61
N VAL A 863 -28.78 9.82 5.47
CA VAL A 863 -29.92 8.89 5.42
C VAL A 863 -29.54 7.68 6.28
N PRO A 864 -30.33 7.32 7.30
CA PRO A 864 -30.04 6.16 8.14
C PRO A 864 -29.84 4.93 7.26
N ARG A 865 -28.74 4.18 7.47
CA ARG A 865 -28.35 3.03 6.62
C ARG A 865 -29.41 1.92 6.52
N ALA A 866 -30.41 1.93 7.39
CA ALA A 866 -31.52 0.98 7.42
C ALA A 866 -32.74 1.45 6.60
N THR A 867 -32.70 2.63 5.99
CA THR A 867 -33.80 3.21 5.23
C THR A 867 -33.43 3.23 3.73
N PRO A 868 -34.07 2.41 2.89
CA PRO A 868 -33.94 2.49 1.43
C PRO A 868 -34.38 3.87 0.92
N LEU A 869 -33.77 4.34 -0.18
CA LEU A 869 -34.10 5.65 -0.76
C LEU A 869 -35.55 5.71 -1.24
N GLU A 870 -36.10 4.58 -1.69
CA GLU A 870 -37.46 4.45 -2.21
C GLU A 870 -38.53 4.58 -1.10
N GLU A 871 -38.16 4.31 0.16
CA GLU A 871 -39.05 4.39 1.32
C GLU A 871 -38.96 5.74 2.07
N LEU A 872 -38.08 6.63 1.62
CA LEU A 872 -37.87 7.91 2.27
C LEU A 872 -38.99 8.90 1.87
N THR A 873 -39.88 9.21 2.81
CA THR A 873 -40.95 10.20 2.59
C THR A 873 -40.55 11.60 3.03
N ARG A 874 -41.31 12.61 2.55
CA ARG A 874 -41.12 14.02 2.91
C ARG A 874 -41.20 14.24 4.43
N GLU A 875 -42.15 13.60 5.10
CA GLU A 875 -42.36 13.73 6.54
C GLU A 875 -41.16 13.19 7.33
N LYS A 876 -40.62 12.05 6.90
CA LYS A 876 -39.45 11.44 7.53
C LYS A 876 -38.18 12.27 7.32
N ALA A 877 -38.04 12.87 6.13
CA ALA A 877 -36.94 13.77 5.83
C ALA A 877 -36.95 15.04 6.70
N ILE A 878 -38.13 15.63 6.93
CA ILE A 878 -38.33 16.78 7.84
C ILE A 878 -37.99 16.38 9.28
N GLU A 879 -38.47 15.23 9.75
CA GLU A 879 -38.24 14.73 11.12
C GLU A 879 -36.74 14.54 11.39
N LEU A 880 -36.02 13.91 10.46
CA LEU A 880 -34.58 13.67 10.58
C LEU A 880 -33.77 14.98 10.59
N LEU A 881 -34.16 15.96 9.78
CA LEU A 881 -33.55 17.28 9.79
C LEU A 881 -33.84 18.02 11.11
N ALA A 882 -35.06 17.92 11.63
CA ALA A 882 -35.43 18.51 12.92
C ALA A 882 -34.64 17.90 14.09
N GLU A 883 -34.49 16.57 14.13
CA GLU A 883 -33.63 15.90 15.12
C GLU A 883 -32.19 16.38 15.05
N LYS A 884 -31.68 16.60 13.84
CA LYS A 884 -30.31 17.08 13.64
C LYS A 884 -30.14 18.51 14.14
N ARG A 885 -31.11 19.38 13.88
CA ARG A 885 -31.12 20.77 14.39
C ARG A 885 -31.16 20.78 15.92
N ALA A 886 -31.96 19.91 16.53
CA ALA A 886 -32.07 19.79 17.99
C ALA A 886 -30.77 19.31 18.67
N LYS A 887 -29.92 18.54 17.98
CA LYS A 887 -28.65 18.01 18.51
C LYS A 887 -27.49 19.04 18.53
N GLY A 888 -27.63 20.18 17.83
CA GLY A 888 -26.65 21.29 17.81
C GLY A 888 -25.26 20.96 17.18
N PRO A 889 -24.41 21.97 16.88
CA PRO A 889 -23.11 21.77 16.25
C PRO A 889 -22.06 21.22 17.25
N VAL A 890 -21.32 20.19 16.83
CA VAL A 890 -20.19 19.63 17.59
C VAL A 890 -18.99 20.58 17.50
N LYS A 891 -18.60 21.23 18.62
CA LYS A 891 -17.40 22.08 18.69
C LYS A 891 -16.13 21.26 18.41
N ARG A 892 -15.50 21.52 17.27
CA ARG A 892 -14.11 21.12 16.98
C ARG A 892 -13.17 21.95 17.84
N THR A 893 -12.43 21.31 18.75
CA THR A 893 -11.31 21.92 19.46
C THR A 893 -10.15 22.15 18.49
N THR A 894 -9.97 23.41 18.07
CA THR A 894 -8.74 23.86 17.44
C THR A 894 -7.75 24.23 18.55
N THR A 895 -6.64 23.50 18.64
CA THR A 895 -5.51 23.89 19.50
C THR A 895 -4.83 25.12 18.89
N ARG A 896 -5.30 26.31 19.27
CA ARG A 896 -4.59 27.58 19.05
C ARG A 896 -3.42 27.63 20.05
N LYS A 897 -2.20 27.63 19.51
CA LYS A 897 -0.95 27.78 20.27
C LYS A 897 -0.96 29.13 21.00
N ALA A 898 -0.86 29.13 22.32
CA ALA A 898 -0.67 30.35 23.11
C ALA A 898 0.75 30.90 22.90
N PRO A 899 0.96 32.24 22.82
CA PRO A 899 2.29 32.81 22.77
C PRO A 899 2.98 32.66 24.13
N ALA A 900 4.26 32.31 24.09
CA ALA A 900 5.09 32.12 25.27
C ALA A 900 5.20 33.42 26.09
N LYS A 901 4.83 33.36 27.38
CA LYS A 901 5.16 34.40 28.36
C LYS A 901 6.68 34.40 28.58
N LYS A 902 7.33 35.56 28.35
CA LYS A 902 8.70 35.82 28.81
C LYS A 902 8.75 35.71 30.34
N ALA A 903 9.70 34.92 30.84
CA ALA A 903 10.04 34.91 32.26
C ALA A 903 10.64 36.27 32.66
N ALA A 904 10.15 36.83 33.77
CA ALA A 904 10.76 37.97 34.42
C ALA A 904 12.09 37.55 35.05
N ALA A 905 13.16 38.31 34.79
CA ALA A 905 14.43 38.17 35.49
C ALA A 905 14.24 38.52 36.96
N LYS A 906 14.59 37.61 37.87
CA LYS A 906 14.85 37.98 39.28
C LYS A 906 16.27 38.55 39.37
N LYS A 907 16.36 39.66 40.11
CA LYS A 907 17.58 40.37 40.52
C LYS A 907 18.58 39.44 41.18
#